data_AF-A0A916JLB4-F1
#
_entry.id   AF-A0A916JLB4-F1
#
_cell.length_a   1.000
_cell.length_b   1.000
_cell.length_c   1.000
_cell.angle_alpha   90.00
_cell.angle_beta   90.00
_cell.angle_gamma   90.00
#
_symmetry.space_group_name_H-M   'P 1'
#
loop_
_entity.id
_entity.type
_entity.pdbx_description
1 polymer ?
#
loop_
_entity_poly.entity_id
_entity_poly.type
_entity_poly.pdbx_seq_one_letter_code
_entity_poly.pdbx_strand_id
1 'polypeptide(L)'
;MVKCGILLVLTLVAQSFFAHRGDYLAIEDVEITESHDDYVYSFVIENIKLKPYTGVRIEFWINGETEGIKIYDYIDASQQFILERFVVPKHKLDLENDHVNIEITEIFGKKNDWGGWDSPNQKEKQVNTLYSEFYVDAPWRMPKYDDLGELNDVPLHFYLHDADLVVGTTVQIDMIDVKIKNASDNSFGNVLTFDSLSASEFETLFSCSSQNDNSFSIQGFDLTSFVSSSSTTIDFNQSSDFWNDYVEVDATYWFFTFNLPAEVLVGFQDVIDVQITIHYGNLTFSDDVIGLRIFRSSENIPSLPDFYRGDTHLHSIYTQNDAETGLPLCGTKEAARLIGLDWITTTDHTSDFDNYGTTVAANWDRIKQEAQQLNQSDQSLIYIPGQEVALNNHDDKLVHMLAYPDHANVYSLPFLGDGDGDVTPTGVSINSALNNLYLSGGFAYAAHPFATEDRLPTIPVDGYLWNLGDDGFPDNSGVFPSTGGSIICNDIGAPSDVYSSDAGKLIKDGLAGAQIWNVRNNLESTGDELDPWDVDNGGGGFSVVDTASFGYHIKRFRQGQEVVNYINQLGLRLKTENDSLENWKMFFSAGADAHGSFNFSNTDDFAGFGTINDNAVGKVNTVVYCPEGMKVDGSGVLEALRNGRASLSDGPIISIGISDDGNNNSSELLMGSDSEVDIAFLGDYFLNADFVTSQEFGEVDTIVLIVGTQSGEFTLGVDTSWYQSGVVNKQISLEDAITSAMGLAEVPQDEYIYIRAELRTFKDLSSVAGVHKTSYQYHHSFTNPIWLKFKEVTAEVDFLTLQGLPNPFDEQLSLTIKTNEPEDVVIQFFDELGRIVYSREVYVYYKETIVLTENELPIAPSGYFVRAKTSDETVVERLIKVNY
;
A
#
# COMPACT_ATOMS: atom_id res chain seq x y z
N MET A 1 62.69 8.70 -42.25
CA MET A 1 61.96 9.98 -42.12
C MET A 1 61.01 9.80 -40.95
N VAL A 2 61.24 10.57 -39.90
CA VAL A 2 60.59 10.49 -38.58
C VAL A 2 59.08 10.73 -38.75
N LYS A 3 58.25 9.80 -38.26
CA LYS A 3 56.82 10.06 -38.02
C LYS A 3 56.74 10.80 -36.68
N CYS A 4 56.44 12.09 -36.71
CA CYS A 4 55.96 12.81 -35.54
C CYS A 4 54.60 12.21 -35.16
N GLY A 5 54.53 11.51 -34.02
CA GLY A 5 53.28 11.30 -33.31
C GLY A 5 52.88 12.63 -32.67
N ILE A 6 51.71 13.13 -33.04
CA ILE A 6 51.03 14.19 -32.31
C ILE A 6 50.62 13.57 -30.98
N LEU A 7 51.20 14.04 -29.89
CA LEU A 7 50.76 13.75 -28.52
C LEU A 7 49.39 14.43 -28.38
N LEU A 8 48.32 13.64 -28.37
CA LEU A 8 46.98 14.13 -28.05
C LEU A 8 47.01 14.40 -26.53
N VAL A 9 47.04 15.67 -26.13
CA VAL A 9 46.83 16.04 -24.73
C VAL A 9 45.32 16.22 -24.61
N LEU A 10 44.62 15.23 -24.05
CA LEU A 10 43.27 15.43 -23.55
C LEU A 10 43.42 16.26 -22.27
N THR A 11 42.85 17.46 -22.26
CA THR A 11 42.73 18.29 -21.05
C THR A 11 41.25 18.31 -20.71
N LEU A 12 40.83 17.54 -19.71
CA LEU A 12 39.50 17.66 -19.13
C LEU A 12 39.58 18.76 -18.06
N VAL A 13 38.86 19.86 -18.27
CA VAL A 13 38.73 20.94 -17.29
C VAL A 13 37.35 20.79 -16.64
N ALA A 14 37.29 20.24 -15.44
CA ALA A 14 36.06 20.23 -14.64
C ALA A 14 35.98 21.53 -13.84
N GLN A 15 34.97 22.35 -14.09
CA GLN A 15 34.64 23.48 -13.20
C GLN A 15 33.65 22.97 -12.14
N SER A 16 33.90 23.30 -10.87
CA SER A 16 33.06 23.33 -9.63
C SER A 16 31.72 22.55 -9.47
N PHE A 17 31.26 21.75 -10.43
CA PHE A 17 29.92 21.14 -10.47
C PHE A 17 29.86 19.73 -9.87
N PHE A 18 31.02 19.11 -9.59
CA PHE A 18 31.14 17.75 -9.02
C PHE A 18 31.84 17.74 -7.65
N ALA A 19 31.78 18.86 -6.94
CA ALA A 19 32.38 19.00 -5.62
C ALA A 19 31.30 19.18 -4.55
N HIS A 20 31.24 18.27 -3.57
CA HIS A 20 30.47 18.50 -2.35
C HIS A 20 31.21 19.55 -1.51
N ARG A 21 30.70 20.79 -1.58
CA ARG A 21 31.37 21.93 -0.96
C ARG A 21 31.32 21.84 0.56
N GLY A 22 32.49 21.62 1.16
CA GLY A 22 32.66 21.64 2.60
C GLY A 22 32.39 23.00 3.25
N ASP A 23 32.10 23.00 4.55
CA ASP A 23 31.88 24.22 5.33
C ASP A 23 33.19 24.97 5.67
N TYR A 24 34.34 24.29 5.63
CA TYR A 24 35.63 24.79 6.13
C TYR A 24 36.69 24.88 5.04
N LEU A 25 36.81 23.80 4.27
CA LEU A 25 37.70 23.63 3.13
C LEU A 25 36.89 23.04 1.97
N ALA A 26 37.26 23.33 0.73
CA ALA A 26 36.69 22.69 -0.46
C ALA A 26 37.78 22.25 -1.43
N ILE A 27 37.46 21.26 -2.25
CA ILE A 27 38.25 20.84 -3.41
C ILE A 27 37.63 21.49 -4.65
N GLU A 28 38.42 22.26 -5.39
CA GLU A 28 38.01 23.09 -6.51
C GLU A 28 38.95 22.87 -7.71
N ASP A 29 38.51 23.28 -8.90
CA ASP A 29 39.33 23.32 -10.13
C ASP A 29 40.12 22.03 -10.42
N VAL A 30 39.45 20.88 -10.39
CA VAL A 30 40.10 19.59 -10.67
C VAL A 30 40.39 19.45 -12.17
N GLU A 31 41.67 19.38 -12.52
CA GLU A 31 42.21 19.18 -13.86
C GLU A 31 42.89 17.81 -13.95
N ILE A 32 42.41 16.97 -14.88
CA ILE A 32 42.99 15.66 -15.15
C ILE A 32 43.88 15.79 -16.39
N THR A 33 45.15 15.44 -16.23
CA THR A 33 46.11 15.39 -17.34
C THR A 33 46.70 13.99 -17.49
N GLU A 34 46.85 13.57 -18.73
CA GLU A 34 47.38 12.25 -19.08
C GLU A 34 48.87 12.34 -19.47
N SER A 35 49.68 11.46 -18.91
CA SER A 35 51.08 11.25 -19.31
C SER A 35 51.27 9.88 -19.99
N HIS A 36 52.50 9.46 -20.30
CA HIS A 36 52.72 8.14 -20.92
C HIS A 36 52.26 6.99 -20.02
N ASP A 37 52.56 7.07 -18.71
CA ASP A 37 52.41 5.97 -17.76
C ASP A 37 51.37 6.26 -16.65
N ASP A 38 51.01 7.53 -16.43
CA ASP A 38 50.17 7.97 -15.30
C ASP A 38 49.07 8.96 -15.71
N TYR A 39 47.99 8.99 -14.92
CA TYR A 39 47.02 10.07 -14.83
C TYR A 39 47.40 11.02 -13.67
N VAL A 40 47.24 12.32 -13.89
CA VAL A 40 47.58 13.36 -12.90
C VAL A 40 46.35 14.22 -12.64
N TYR A 41 45.83 14.14 -11.42
CA TYR A 41 44.71 14.92 -10.92
C TYR A 41 45.26 16.13 -10.18
N SER A 42 45.15 17.32 -10.75
CA SER A 42 45.57 18.58 -10.13
C SER A 42 44.34 19.33 -9.65
N PHE A 43 44.36 19.91 -8.46
CA PHE A 43 43.19 20.57 -7.87
C PHE A 43 43.61 21.71 -6.93
N VAL A 44 42.65 22.54 -6.54
CA VAL A 44 42.79 23.63 -5.59
C VAL A 44 42.05 23.28 -4.31
N ILE A 45 42.71 23.42 -3.16
CA ILE A 45 42.07 23.44 -1.86
C ILE A 45 41.72 24.89 -1.54
N GLU A 46 40.43 25.22 -1.42
CA GLU A 46 39.97 26.53 -0.96
C GLU A 46 39.82 26.55 0.57
N ASN A 47 40.43 27.52 1.23
CA ASN A 47 40.15 27.91 2.61
C ASN A 47 39.00 28.92 2.66
N ILE A 48 37.78 28.38 2.69
CA ILE A 48 36.52 29.13 2.55
C ILE A 48 36.37 30.21 3.62
N LYS A 49 36.76 29.91 4.86
CA LYS A 49 36.57 30.82 6.00
C LYS A 49 37.78 31.71 6.30
N LEU A 50 38.86 31.60 5.52
CA LEU A 50 40.13 32.32 5.73
C LEU A 50 40.63 32.20 7.18
N LYS A 51 40.62 30.98 7.72
CA LYS A 51 41.00 30.65 9.11
C LYS A 51 42.06 29.56 9.15
N PRO A 52 42.86 29.46 10.23
CA PRO A 52 43.86 28.42 10.31
C PRO A 52 43.24 27.05 10.61
N TYR A 53 43.72 26.02 9.93
CA TYR A 53 43.32 24.62 10.15
C TYR A 53 44.54 23.77 10.51
N THR A 54 44.33 22.72 11.29
CA THR A 54 45.40 21.81 11.74
C THR A 54 44.98 20.38 11.52
N GLY A 55 45.92 19.48 11.21
CA GLY A 55 45.63 18.05 11.02
C GLY A 55 44.61 17.83 9.92
N VAL A 56 44.82 18.44 8.75
CA VAL A 56 43.96 18.26 7.57
C VAL A 56 44.45 17.05 6.80
N ARG A 57 43.54 16.10 6.52
CA ARG A 57 43.82 14.93 5.69
C ARG A 57 42.94 14.97 4.45
N ILE A 58 43.57 14.69 3.31
CA ILE A 58 42.91 14.59 2.01
C ILE A 58 43.24 13.23 1.42
N GLU A 59 42.23 12.49 1.00
CA GLU A 59 42.35 11.14 0.49
C GLU A 59 41.94 11.09 -0.98
N PHE A 60 42.60 10.23 -1.73
CA PHE A 60 42.29 9.92 -3.12
C PHE A 60 41.81 8.47 -3.15
N TRP A 61 40.58 8.28 -3.60
CA TRP A 61 39.92 7.01 -3.64
C TRP A 61 39.73 6.53 -5.07
N ILE A 62 39.78 5.22 -5.26
CA ILE A 62 39.37 4.56 -6.50
C ILE A 62 38.43 3.43 -6.09
N ASN A 63 37.18 3.45 -6.55
CA ASN A 63 36.15 2.44 -6.25
C ASN A 63 36.01 2.14 -4.74
N GLY A 64 36.02 3.18 -3.90
CA GLY A 64 35.88 3.02 -2.45
C GLY A 64 37.14 2.54 -1.71
N GLU A 65 38.27 2.38 -2.40
CA GLU A 65 39.57 2.08 -1.78
C GLU A 65 40.52 3.27 -1.81
N THR A 66 41.16 3.58 -0.67
CA THR A 66 42.12 4.67 -0.57
C THR A 66 43.43 4.34 -1.29
N GLU A 67 43.75 5.09 -2.33
CA GLU A 67 44.93 4.91 -3.17
C GLU A 67 46.00 6.00 -2.94
N GLY A 68 45.62 7.14 -2.37
CA GLY A 68 46.53 8.24 -2.06
C GLY A 68 46.09 9.04 -0.84
N ILE A 69 47.05 9.59 -0.10
CA ILE A 69 46.78 10.45 1.06
C ILE A 69 47.73 11.66 1.04
N LYS A 70 47.18 12.84 1.31
CA LYS A 70 47.92 14.07 1.64
C LYS A 70 47.55 14.53 3.04
N ILE A 71 48.54 14.95 3.82
CA ILE A 71 48.36 15.41 5.19
C ILE A 71 49.01 16.77 5.36
N TYR A 72 48.28 17.68 5.97
CA TYR A 72 48.74 19.00 6.36
C TYR A 72 48.65 19.16 7.87
N ASP A 73 49.80 19.30 8.52
CA ASP A 73 49.85 19.61 9.95
C ASP A 73 49.19 20.97 10.25
N TYR A 74 49.31 21.93 9.33
CA TYR A 74 48.77 23.28 9.45
C TYR A 74 48.53 23.93 8.08
N ILE A 75 47.35 24.53 7.90
CA ILE A 75 47.00 25.44 6.80
C ILE A 75 46.77 26.83 7.40
N ASP A 76 47.45 27.86 6.88
CA ASP A 76 47.35 29.22 7.42
C ASP A 76 46.09 29.96 6.94
N ALA A 77 45.57 30.86 7.78
CA ALA A 77 44.44 31.72 7.45
C ALA A 77 44.65 32.59 6.19
N SER A 78 45.90 32.95 5.88
CA SER A 78 46.25 33.74 4.69
C SER A 78 46.33 32.93 3.40
N GLN A 79 46.31 31.60 3.47
CA GLN A 79 46.32 30.72 2.31
C GLN A 79 44.89 30.40 1.89
N GLN A 80 44.29 31.29 1.07
CA GLN A 80 42.95 31.06 0.55
C GLN A 80 42.90 29.89 -0.43
N PHE A 81 43.91 29.72 -1.26
CA PHE A 81 43.94 28.68 -2.30
C PHE A 81 45.27 27.95 -2.26
N ILE A 82 45.23 26.61 -2.26
CA ILE A 82 46.42 25.75 -2.21
C ILE A 82 46.33 24.75 -3.36
N LEU A 83 47.31 24.78 -4.26
CA LEU A 83 47.36 23.84 -5.38
C LEU A 83 47.92 22.50 -4.93
N GLU A 84 47.24 21.42 -5.28
CA GLU A 84 47.63 20.05 -4.99
C GLU A 84 47.46 19.12 -6.18
N ARG A 85 48.04 17.92 -6.05
CA ARG A 85 47.83 16.86 -7.02
C ARG A 85 48.02 15.44 -6.49
N PHE A 86 47.30 14.51 -7.11
CA PHE A 86 47.56 13.07 -7.07
C PHE A 86 48.08 12.57 -8.42
N VAL A 87 48.91 11.53 -8.38
CA VAL A 87 49.46 10.87 -9.57
C VAL A 87 49.15 9.38 -9.45
N VAL A 88 48.44 8.85 -10.43
CA VAL A 88 47.90 7.49 -10.42
C VAL A 88 48.39 6.75 -11.66
N PRO A 89 49.07 5.60 -11.52
CA PRO A 89 49.46 4.80 -12.66
C PRO A 89 48.26 4.30 -13.47
N LYS A 90 48.30 4.34 -14.80
CA LYS A 90 47.17 3.94 -15.66
C LYS A 90 46.69 2.50 -15.49
N HIS A 91 47.53 1.62 -14.96
CA HIS A 91 47.13 0.23 -14.72
C HIS A 91 46.30 0.04 -13.43
N LYS A 92 46.18 1.09 -12.61
CA LYS A 92 45.39 1.12 -11.37
C LYS A 92 44.05 1.84 -11.53
N LEU A 93 43.84 2.49 -12.67
CA LEU A 93 42.69 3.33 -12.91
C LEU A 93 42.26 3.22 -14.37
N ASP A 94 41.05 2.77 -14.59
CA ASP A 94 40.34 2.84 -15.85
C ASP A 94 39.46 4.10 -15.87
N LEU A 95 39.90 5.15 -16.56
CA LEU A 95 39.18 6.44 -16.62
C LEU A 95 37.75 6.34 -17.18
N GLU A 96 37.41 5.26 -17.87
CA GLU A 96 36.07 5.07 -18.42
C GLU A 96 35.14 4.30 -17.47
N ASN A 97 35.69 3.55 -16.49
CA ASN A 97 34.92 2.57 -15.71
C ASN A 97 35.11 2.70 -14.18
N ASP A 98 36.19 3.31 -13.70
CA ASP A 98 36.49 3.42 -12.28
C ASP A 98 36.06 4.77 -11.71
N HIS A 99 35.40 4.77 -10.55
CA HIS A 99 34.97 5.97 -9.83
C HIS A 99 36.09 6.49 -8.94
N VAL A 100 36.38 7.80 -9.04
CA VAL A 100 37.49 8.45 -8.34
C VAL A 100 36.99 9.60 -7.47
N ASN A 101 37.36 9.58 -6.18
CA ASN A 101 36.99 10.62 -5.21
C ASN A 101 38.23 11.30 -4.62
N ILE A 102 38.16 12.61 -4.41
CA ILE A 102 39.15 13.42 -3.69
C ILE A 102 38.46 14.04 -2.48
N GLU A 103 38.70 13.50 -1.30
CA GLU A 103 37.91 13.84 -0.10
C GLU A 103 38.76 14.46 1.00
N ILE A 104 38.21 15.42 1.73
CA ILE A 104 38.80 15.97 2.95
C ILE A 104 38.25 15.17 4.13
N THR A 105 38.99 14.13 4.54
CA THR A 105 38.52 13.15 5.53
C THR A 105 38.83 13.50 6.98
N GLU A 106 39.63 14.54 7.22
CA GLU A 106 40.01 14.98 8.57
C GLU A 106 40.27 16.48 8.61
N ILE A 107 39.71 17.18 9.60
CA ILE A 107 40.07 18.56 9.97
C ILE A 107 40.14 18.63 11.51
N PHE A 108 41.13 19.34 12.05
CA PHE A 108 41.37 19.48 13.50
C PHE A 108 41.68 18.15 14.23
N GLY A 109 42.19 17.15 13.50
CA GLY A 109 42.38 15.81 14.07
C GLY A 109 41.08 15.01 14.24
N LYS A 110 39.96 15.48 13.68
CA LYS A 110 38.65 14.82 13.74
C LYS A 110 38.29 14.26 12.36
N LYS A 111 38.06 12.94 12.33
CA LYS A 111 37.63 12.23 11.13
C LYS A 111 36.14 12.47 10.87
N ASN A 112 35.82 12.92 9.68
CA ASN A 112 34.46 13.09 9.14
C ASN A 112 34.57 13.30 7.62
N ASP A 113 33.46 13.29 6.90
CA ASP A 113 33.43 13.93 5.58
C ASP A 113 33.29 15.45 5.75
N TRP A 114 34.28 16.19 5.26
CA TRP A 114 34.32 17.66 5.34
C TRP A 114 34.23 18.32 3.97
N GLY A 115 33.89 17.58 2.91
CA GLY A 115 33.80 18.03 1.52
C GLY A 115 34.81 17.34 0.60
N GLY A 116 34.48 17.25 -0.68
CA GLY A 116 35.25 16.47 -1.66
C GLY A 116 34.92 16.80 -3.12
N TRP A 117 35.51 16.05 -4.04
CA TRP A 117 35.25 16.09 -5.48
C TRP A 117 35.22 14.68 -6.06
N ASP A 118 34.28 14.44 -6.96
CA ASP A 118 34.03 13.14 -7.56
C ASP A 118 34.23 13.20 -9.08
N SER A 119 34.77 12.13 -9.66
CA SER A 119 35.07 12.09 -11.08
C SER A 119 33.81 11.99 -11.93
N PRO A 120 33.71 12.77 -13.02
CA PRO A 120 32.59 12.66 -13.95
C PRO A 120 32.76 11.40 -14.80
N ASN A 121 32.30 10.25 -14.30
CA ASN A 121 32.11 9.09 -15.16
C ASN A 121 30.84 9.29 -15.98
N GLN A 122 30.96 9.16 -17.31
CA GLN A 122 29.82 9.26 -18.26
C GLN A 122 28.89 8.03 -18.24
N LYS A 123 28.86 7.30 -17.13
CA LYS A 123 27.90 6.24 -16.81
C LYS A 123 27.53 6.26 -15.33
N GLU A 124 27.37 7.45 -14.79
CA GLU A 124 26.43 7.62 -13.69
C GLU A 124 25.10 7.99 -14.34
N LYS A 125 24.34 6.95 -14.71
CA LYS A 125 22.90 7.08 -14.53
C LYS A 125 22.70 7.08 -13.04
N GLN A 126 22.38 8.27 -12.56
CA GLN A 126 21.80 8.43 -11.25
C GLN A 126 20.37 7.88 -11.33
N VAL A 127 20.11 6.92 -10.46
CA VAL A 127 18.83 6.27 -10.16
C VAL A 127 18.52 6.64 -8.72
N ASN A 128 17.32 7.11 -8.37
CA ASN A 128 17.06 7.68 -7.03
C ASN A 128 18.20 8.66 -6.58
N THR A 129 18.71 9.48 -7.51
CA THR A 129 19.89 10.34 -7.33
C THR A 129 19.89 11.54 -8.32
N LEU A 130 20.72 12.56 -8.08
CA LEU A 130 20.70 13.92 -8.70
C LEU A 130 20.46 14.02 -10.23
N TYR A 131 19.82 15.13 -10.62
CA TYR A 131 19.45 15.55 -11.98
C TYR A 131 18.18 14.90 -12.55
N SER A 132 17.83 15.26 -13.80
CA SER A 132 16.54 14.94 -14.41
C SER A 132 16.42 13.51 -14.92
N GLU A 133 15.28 12.88 -14.65
CA GLU A 133 14.99 11.50 -15.03
C GLU A 133 13.63 11.36 -15.73
N PHE A 134 13.60 10.54 -16.78
CA PHE A 134 12.40 10.28 -17.55
C PHE A 134 11.86 8.87 -17.29
N TYR A 135 10.76 8.79 -16.55
CA TYR A 135 10.02 7.57 -16.30
C TYR A 135 8.91 7.36 -17.33
N VAL A 136 8.74 6.11 -17.76
CA VAL A 136 7.58 5.69 -18.53
C VAL A 136 7.02 4.43 -17.91
N ASP A 137 5.74 4.45 -17.57
CA ASP A 137 5.08 3.34 -16.91
C ASP A 137 3.75 2.97 -17.58
N ALA A 138 3.29 1.74 -17.36
CA ALA A 138 2.05 1.19 -17.88
C ALA A 138 1.51 0.12 -16.91
N PRO A 139 0.18 -0.10 -16.87
CA PRO A 139 -0.40 -1.16 -16.04
C PRO A 139 0.31 -2.50 -16.25
N TRP A 140 0.81 -3.12 -15.18
CA TRP A 140 1.39 -4.47 -15.26
C TRP A 140 0.39 -5.47 -15.82
N ARG A 141 -0.90 -5.27 -15.51
CA ARG A 141 -2.02 -5.97 -16.13
C ARG A 141 -3.16 -5.02 -16.50
N MET A 142 -4.01 -5.48 -17.40
CA MET A 142 -5.27 -4.80 -17.72
C MET A 142 -6.29 -5.75 -18.36
N PRO A 143 -7.60 -5.45 -18.33
CA PRO A 143 -8.55 -6.12 -19.19
C PRO A 143 -8.22 -5.84 -20.66
N LYS A 144 -8.25 -6.87 -21.49
CA LYS A 144 -8.04 -6.77 -22.93
C LYS A 144 -9.20 -6.07 -23.62
N TYR A 145 -10.41 -6.28 -23.13
CA TYR A 145 -11.64 -5.70 -23.67
C TYR A 145 -12.37 -4.87 -22.61
N ASP A 146 -13.04 -3.81 -23.02
CA ASP A 146 -13.93 -3.04 -22.17
C ASP A 146 -15.27 -3.77 -21.93
N ASP A 147 -16.16 -3.16 -21.14
CA ASP A 147 -17.49 -3.71 -20.84
C ASP A 147 -18.41 -3.85 -22.08
N LEU A 148 -18.08 -3.17 -23.18
CA LEU A 148 -18.79 -3.26 -24.46
C LEU A 148 -18.21 -4.36 -25.37
N GLY A 149 -17.08 -4.97 -24.98
CA GLY A 149 -16.37 -5.98 -25.74
C GLY A 149 -15.42 -5.41 -26.80
N GLU A 150 -15.15 -4.10 -26.77
CA GLU A 150 -14.19 -3.43 -27.63
C GLU A 150 -12.79 -3.53 -27.01
N LEU A 151 -11.75 -3.55 -27.83
CA LEU A 151 -10.37 -3.68 -27.34
C LEU A 151 -9.97 -2.41 -26.57
N ASN A 152 -9.37 -2.56 -25.39
CA ASN A 152 -8.88 -1.42 -24.61
C ASN A 152 -7.60 -0.82 -25.19
N ASP A 153 -7.50 0.50 -25.11
CA ASP A 153 -6.26 1.25 -25.28
C ASP A 153 -5.27 0.92 -24.14
N VAL A 154 -3.98 0.99 -24.41
CA VAL A 154 -2.93 0.80 -23.39
C VAL A 154 -2.37 2.18 -23.00
N PRO A 155 -2.62 2.67 -21.77
CA PRO A 155 -2.04 3.93 -21.32
C PRO A 155 -0.55 3.75 -21.01
N LEU A 156 0.26 4.64 -21.59
CA LEU A 156 1.67 4.82 -21.25
C LEU A 156 1.80 6.17 -20.55
N HIS A 157 2.15 6.17 -19.27
CA HIS A 157 2.33 7.39 -18.48
C HIS A 157 3.78 7.83 -18.53
N PHE A 158 4.00 9.05 -19.05
CA PHE A 158 5.30 9.69 -19.18
C PHE A 158 5.44 10.71 -18.05
N TYR A 159 6.51 10.59 -17.28
CA TYR A 159 6.78 11.44 -16.13
C TYR A 159 8.26 11.83 -16.10
N LEU A 160 8.52 13.12 -16.25
CA LEU A 160 9.84 13.70 -16.12
C LEU A 160 9.95 14.35 -14.74
N HIS A 161 10.99 13.95 -14.01
CA HIS A 161 11.35 14.43 -12.69
C HIS A 161 12.66 15.24 -12.74
N ASP A 162 12.84 16.18 -11.82
CA ASP A 162 14.05 16.99 -11.59
C ASP A 162 14.65 17.68 -12.82
N ALA A 163 13.83 18.10 -13.79
CA ALA A 163 14.30 18.80 -15.00
C ALA A 163 15.01 20.12 -14.69
N ASP A 164 14.66 20.78 -13.58
CA ASP A 164 15.23 22.04 -13.13
C ASP A 164 16.59 21.89 -12.43
N LEU A 165 16.96 20.66 -12.03
CA LEU A 165 18.26 20.37 -11.42
C LEU A 165 19.38 20.26 -12.46
N VAL A 166 19.05 20.12 -13.75
CA VAL A 166 20.05 20.01 -14.83
C VAL A 166 20.89 21.29 -14.92
N VAL A 167 22.20 21.15 -14.66
CA VAL A 167 23.09 22.31 -14.60
C VAL A 167 23.66 22.65 -15.98
N GLY A 168 23.48 23.91 -16.41
CA GLY A 168 24.13 24.46 -17.60
C GLY A 168 23.36 24.25 -18.91
N THR A 169 22.24 23.54 -18.88
CA THR A 169 21.26 23.41 -19.98
C THR A 169 19.87 23.14 -19.42
N THR A 170 18.82 23.31 -20.22
CA THR A 170 17.48 22.79 -19.96
C THR A 170 17.29 21.45 -20.67
N VAL A 171 16.41 20.59 -20.15
CA VAL A 171 16.06 19.34 -20.82
C VAL A 171 15.28 19.66 -22.10
N GLN A 172 15.75 19.16 -23.24
CA GLN A 172 15.11 19.32 -24.54
C GLN A 172 14.64 17.97 -25.03
N ILE A 173 13.32 17.77 -25.10
CA ILE A 173 12.71 16.54 -25.62
C ILE A 173 12.36 16.79 -27.09
N ASP A 174 12.99 16.03 -27.99
CA ASP A 174 12.84 16.18 -29.45
C ASP A 174 11.75 15.24 -29.98
N MET A 175 11.88 13.94 -29.72
CA MET A 175 10.96 12.92 -30.24
C MET A 175 10.73 11.79 -29.24
N ILE A 176 9.62 11.09 -29.40
CA ILE A 176 9.36 9.81 -28.71
C ILE A 176 9.00 8.76 -29.74
N ASP A 177 9.69 7.63 -29.72
CA ASP A 177 9.38 6.46 -30.52
C ASP A 177 8.79 5.34 -29.67
N VAL A 178 7.66 4.78 -30.09
CA VAL A 178 7.07 3.60 -29.48
C VAL A 178 7.07 2.44 -30.46
N LYS A 179 7.53 1.27 -30.00
CA LYS A 179 7.45 0.00 -30.74
C LYS A 179 6.74 -1.05 -29.89
N ILE A 180 6.02 -1.95 -30.55
CA ILE A 180 5.30 -3.05 -29.90
C ILE A 180 5.68 -4.38 -30.56
N LYS A 181 5.74 -5.44 -29.75
CA LYS A 181 5.78 -6.84 -30.21
C LYS A 181 4.93 -7.74 -29.30
N ASN A 182 4.66 -8.97 -29.74
CA ASN A 182 4.24 -9.99 -28.76
C ASN A 182 5.43 -10.30 -27.86
N ALA A 183 5.19 -10.53 -26.57
CA ALA A 183 6.26 -10.90 -25.63
C ALA A 183 6.98 -12.21 -26.00
N SER A 184 6.34 -13.05 -26.83
CA SER A 184 6.92 -14.28 -27.37
C SER A 184 7.78 -14.08 -28.64
N ASP A 185 7.78 -12.88 -29.24
CA ASP A 185 8.56 -12.56 -30.43
C ASP A 185 9.96 -12.04 -30.07
N ASN A 186 10.93 -12.35 -30.92
CA ASN A 186 12.34 -12.00 -30.70
C ASN A 186 12.72 -10.58 -31.16
N SER A 187 11.84 -9.86 -31.85
CA SER A 187 12.16 -8.56 -32.43
C SER A 187 10.96 -7.64 -32.46
N PHE A 188 11.18 -6.36 -32.14
CA PHE A 188 10.19 -5.31 -32.26
C PHE A 188 9.78 -5.05 -33.72
N GLY A 189 8.53 -4.61 -33.89
CA GLY A 189 8.06 -4.05 -35.16
C GLY A 189 8.69 -2.70 -35.48
N ASN A 190 8.14 -2.03 -36.49
CA ASN A 190 8.52 -0.64 -36.78
C ASN A 190 7.98 0.29 -35.68
N VAL A 191 8.55 1.51 -35.60
CA VAL A 191 7.99 2.62 -34.82
C VAL A 191 6.55 2.86 -35.24
N LEU A 192 5.67 3.04 -34.26
CA LEU A 192 4.27 3.40 -34.48
C LEU A 192 4.19 4.85 -34.94
N THR A 193 3.46 5.09 -36.03
CA THR A 193 3.27 6.43 -36.60
C THR A 193 1.80 6.74 -36.74
N PHE A 194 1.45 8.01 -36.57
CA PHE A 194 0.06 8.49 -36.55
C PHE A 194 -0.18 9.62 -37.55
N ASP A 195 0.66 9.76 -38.58
CA ASP A 195 0.59 10.80 -39.63
C ASP A 195 -0.70 10.75 -40.47
N SER A 196 -1.48 9.68 -40.37
CA SER A 196 -2.81 9.60 -40.97
C SER A 196 -3.91 10.26 -40.15
N LEU A 197 -3.69 10.52 -38.86
CA LEU A 197 -4.65 11.19 -37.97
C LEU A 197 -4.61 12.71 -38.19
N SER A 198 -5.76 13.37 -38.10
CA SER A 198 -5.79 14.82 -37.94
C SER A 198 -5.21 15.25 -36.59
N ALA A 199 -4.75 16.50 -36.47
CA ALA A 199 -4.22 17.01 -35.20
C ALA A 199 -5.20 16.80 -34.03
N SER A 200 -6.49 17.08 -34.23
CA SER A 200 -7.51 16.86 -33.20
C SER A 200 -7.75 15.39 -32.85
N GLU A 201 -7.55 14.45 -33.78
CA GLU A 201 -7.64 13.01 -33.47
C GLU A 201 -6.38 12.55 -32.72
N PHE A 202 -5.21 13.07 -33.08
CA PHE A 202 -3.97 12.77 -32.38
C PHE A 202 -3.97 13.31 -30.94
N GLU A 203 -4.45 14.54 -30.73
CA GLU A 203 -4.65 15.14 -29.40
C GLU A 203 -5.53 14.27 -28.49
N THR A 204 -6.51 13.54 -29.04
CA THR A 204 -7.38 12.66 -28.23
C THR A 204 -6.68 11.40 -27.69
N LEU A 205 -5.47 11.10 -28.17
CA LEU A 205 -4.65 10.03 -27.60
C LEU A 205 -4.01 10.43 -26.27
N PHE A 206 -4.02 11.72 -25.92
CA PHE A 206 -3.40 12.21 -24.68
C PHE A 206 -4.43 12.35 -23.55
N SER A 207 -4.03 11.96 -22.34
CA SER A 207 -4.78 12.15 -21.10
C SER A 207 -3.84 12.51 -19.94
N CYS A 208 -4.38 12.79 -18.74
CA CYS A 208 -3.62 13.17 -17.54
C CYS A 208 -2.45 14.15 -17.80
N SER A 209 -2.72 15.22 -18.53
CA SER A 209 -1.69 16.22 -18.86
C SER A 209 -1.44 17.17 -17.70
N SER A 210 -0.17 17.30 -17.31
CA SER A 210 0.29 18.24 -16.28
C SER A 210 -0.24 19.66 -16.52
N GLN A 211 -0.73 20.28 -15.45
CA GLN A 211 -1.20 21.67 -15.47
C GLN A 211 -0.14 22.56 -14.82
N ASN A 212 0.07 23.76 -15.38
CA ASN A 212 1.10 24.66 -14.87
C ASN A 212 0.86 25.02 -13.39
N ASP A 213 1.79 24.65 -12.52
CA ASP A 213 1.77 24.95 -11.10
C ASP A 213 3.16 25.37 -10.60
N ASN A 214 3.40 26.68 -10.59
CA ASN A 214 4.68 27.24 -10.15
C ASN A 214 5.00 26.98 -8.67
N SER A 215 3.99 26.66 -7.83
CA SER A 215 4.24 26.39 -6.42
C SER A 215 4.77 24.98 -6.19
N PHE A 216 4.39 24.05 -7.05
CA PHE A 216 4.86 22.67 -7.05
C PHE A 216 5.97 22.43 -8.07
N SER A 217 6.39 23.47 -8.80
CA SER A 217 7.34 23.36 -9.91
C SER A 217 6.86 22.38 -11.00
N ILE A 218 5.58 22.50 -11.41
CA ILE A 218 5.02 21.73 -12.52
C ILE A 218 4.93 22.62 -13.76
N GLN A 219 5.57 22.20 -14.85
CA GLN A 219 5.37 22.79 -16.17
C GLN A 219 4.09 22.22 -16.80
N GLY A 220 3.25 23.10 -17.37
CA GLY A 220 2.05 22.65 -18.08
C GLY A 220 2.38 21.94 -19.40
N PHE A 221 1.73 20.81 -19.68
CA PHE A 221 1.82 20.12 -20.95
C PHE A 221 0.98 20.83 -22.03
N ASP A 222 1.63 21.33 -23.08
CA ASP A 222 1.00 22.07 -24.17
C ASP A 222 0.65 21.14 -25.34
N LEU A 223 -0.65 20.88 -25.54
CA LEU A 223 -1.14 20.04 -26.64
C LEU A 223 -0.78 20.56 -28.04
N THR A 224 -0.36 21.83 -28.16
CA THR A 224 0.04 22.42 -29.44
C THR A 224 1.53 22.29 -29.72
N SER A 225 2.30 21.74 -28.78
CA SER A 225 3.76 21.59 -28.89
C SER A 225 4.20 20.31 -29.59
N PHE A 226 3.28 19.46 -30.04
CA PHE A 226 3.59 18.21 -30.75
C PHE A 226 2.75 18.03 -32.01
N VAL A 227 3.25 17.20 -32.92
CA VAL A 227 2.57 16.83 -34.17
C VAL A 227 2.70 15.34 -34.43
N SER A 228 1.76 14.79 -35.20
CA SER A 228 1.93 13.45 -35.74
C SER A 228 2.99 13.45 -36.83
N SER A 229 3.78 12.37 -36.88
CA SER A 229 4.89 12.22 -37.81
C SER A 229 4.83 10.88 -38.54
N SER A 230 5.45 10.83 -39.72
CA SER A 230 5.55 9.60 -40.54
C SER A 230 6.78 8.74 -40.20
N SER A 231 7.60 9.19 -39.24
CA SER A 231 8.83 8.52 -38.84
C SER A 231 8.98 8.30 -37.33
N THR A 232 8.28 9.07 -36.51
CA THR A 232 8.29 8.96 -35.03
C THR A 232 6.86 8.90 -34.48
N THR A 233 6.71 8.46 -33.22
CA THR A 233 5.40 8.36 -32.56
C THR A 233 4.89 9.72 -32.11
N ILE A 234 5.74 10.51 -31.45
CA ILE A 234 5.46 11.90 -31.05
C ILE A 234 6.65 12.77 -31.49
N ASP A 235 6.35 13.83 -32.23
CA ASP A 235 7.33 14.79 -32.74
C ASP A 235 7.07 16.15 -32.06
N PHE A 236 8.00 16.64 -31.25
CA PHE A 236 7.83 17.88 -30.50
C PHE A 236 8.27 19.09 -31.34
N ASN A 237 7.33 19.96 -31.72
CA ASN A 237 7.52 21.02 -32.71
C ASN A 237 7.25 22.43 -32.15
N GLN A 238 7.77 22.76 -30.97
CA GLN A 238 7.54 24.09 -30.38
C GLN A 238 8.42 25.19 -31.00
N SER A 239 9.56 24.83 -31.60
CA SER A 239 10.53 25.74 -32.20
C SER A 239 10.46 25.68 -33.73
N SER A 240 9.74 26.62 -34.36
CA SER A 240 9.60 26.70 -35.84
C SER A 240 10.87 27.12 -36.61
N ASP A 241 12.09 26.80 -36.13
CA ASP A 241 13.32 27.09 -36.85
C ASP A 241 13.88 25.81 -37.48
N PHE A 242 14.42 25.93 -38.69
CA PHE A 242 14.73 24.85 -39.64
C PHE A 242 15.73 23.77 -39.18
N TRP A 243 16.16 23.80 -37.91
CA TRP A 243 17.28 23.04 -37.36
C TRP A 243 17.01 22.34 -36.03
N ASN A 244 16.04 22.77 -35.21
CA ASN A 244 15.83 22.24 -33.85
C ASN A 244 14.33 22.30 -33.47
N ASP A 245 13.61 21.19 -33.59
CA ASP A 245 12.24 21.03 -33.10
C ASP A 245 12.35 20.28 -31.75
N TYR A 246 11.96 20.90 -30.62
CA TYR A 246 11.95 20.26 -29.30
C TYR A 246 10.99 21.01 -28.35
N VAL A 247 10.66 20.39 -27.22
CA VAL A 247 10.09 21.06 -26.03
C VAL A 247 11.17 21.20 -24.96
N GLU A 248 11.34 22.43 -24.47
CA GLU A 248 12.17 22.69 -23.28
C GLU A 248 11.34 22.44 -22.02
N VAL A 249 11.89 21.67 -21.09
CA VAL A 249 11.35 21.50 -19.74
C VAL A 249 12.35 22.05 -18.74
N ASP A 250 11.90 23.02 -17.93
CA ASP A 250 12.72 23.72 -16.94
C ASP A 250 12.11 23.71 -15.53
N ALA A 251 10.98 23.02 -15.34
CA ALA A 251 10.35 22.80 -14.04
C ALA A 251 10.62 21.38 -13.54
N THR A 252 10.57 21.17 -12.23
CA THR A 252 10.84 19.89 -11.57
C THR A 252 10.01 18.75 -12.15
N TYR A 253 8.72 19.00 -12.41
CA TYR A 253 7.82 17.98 -12.91
C TYR A 253 7.18 18.35 -14.25
N TRP A 254 7.11 17.35 -15.14
CA TRP A 254 6.36 17.43 -16.38
C TRP A 254 5.83 16.05 -16.78
N PHE A 255 4.54 15.93 -17.04
CA PHE A 255 3.93 14.61 -17.28
C PHE A 255 2.70 14.65 -18.18
N PHE A 256 2.42 13.48 -18.78
CA PHE A 256 1.23 13.20 -19.58
C PHE A 256 1.04 11.68 -19.73
N THR A 257 -0.18 11.24 -20.03
CA THR A 257 -0.45 9.87 -20.50
C THR A 257 -0.66 9.89 -22.01
N PHE A 258 0.00 8.99 -22.73
CA PHE A 258 -0.27 8.68 -24.13
C PHE A 258 -0.96 7.31 -24.23
N ASN A 259 -2.17 7.28 -24.77
CA ASN A 259 -2.98 6.08 -24.92
C ASN A 259 -2.69 5.44 -26.26
N LEU A 260 -2.05 4.26 -26.25
CA LEU A 260 -1.88 3.45 -27.46
C LEU A 260 -3.24 2.95 -27.92
N PRO A 261 -3.74 3.41 -29.09
CA PRO A 261 -5.12 3.17 -29.45
C PRO A 261 -5.34 1.71 -29.86
N ALA A 262 -6.54 1.20 -29.60
CA ALA A 262 -6.96 -0.16 -29.89
C ALA A 262 -6.57 -0.66 -31.30
N GLU A 263 -6.61 0.19 -32.32
CA GLU A 263 -6.29 -0.17 -33.70
C GLU A 263 -4.86 -0.69 -33.86
N VAL A 264 -3.88 -0.12 -33.14
CA VAL A 264 -2.48 -0.58 -33.23
C VAL A 264 -2.26 -1.90 -32.48
N LEU A 265 -3.19 -2.27 -31.61
CA LEU A 265 -3.14 -3.47 -30.79
C LEU A 265 -3.82 -4.68 -31.45
N VAL A 266 -4.52 -4.48 -32.58
CA VAL A 266 -5.20 -5.54 -33.33
C VAL A 266 -4.22 -6.59 -33.82
N GLY A 267 -4.47 -7.86 -33.47
CA GLY A 267 -3.66 -9.00 -33.90
C GLY A 267 -2.52 -9.38 -32.95
N PHE A 268 -2.28 -8.59 -31.90
CA PHE A 268 -1.36 -8.96 -30.83
C PHE A 268 -1.98 -9.98 -29.85
N GLN A 269 -1.11 -10.80 -29.26
CA GLN A 269 -1.40 -11.76 -28.21
C GLN A 269 -1.70 -11.05 -26.88
N ASP A 270 -2.07 -11.82 -25.86
CA ASP A 270 -2.47 -11.29 -24.56
C ASP A 270 -1.32 -10.61 -23.82
N VAL A 271 -0.07 -11.07 -24.01
CA VAL A 271 1.11 -10.43 -23.42
C VAL A 271 1.92 -9.73 -24.51
N ILE A 272 2.13 -8.43 -24.33
CA ILE A 272 2.88 -7.57 -25.25
C ILE A 272 4.07 -6.94 -24.54
N ASP A 273 5.11 -6.69 -25.33
CA ASP A 273 6.22 -5.84 -24.90
C ASP A 273 6.12 -4.50 -25.64
N VAL A 274 6.41 -3.43 -24.91
CA VAL A 274 6.50 -2.07 -25.44
C VAL A 274 7.90 -1.55 -25.20
N GLN A 275 8.54 -1.06 -26.25
CA GLN A 275 9.80 -0.33 -26.17
C GLN A 275 9.50 1.13 -26.48
N ILE A 276 9.94 2.01 -25.58
CA ILE A 276 9.83 3.46 -25.71
C ILE A 276 11.23 4.03 -25.80
N THR A 277 11.48 4.91 -26.76
CA THR A 277 12.74 5.66 -26.86
C THR A 277 12.44 7.15 -26.72
N ILE A 278 13.06 7.79 -25.73
CA ILE A 278 13.01 9.24 -25.53
C ILE A 278 14.24 9.85 -26.20
N HIS A 279 14.03 10.65 -27.24
CA HIS A 279 15.10 11.33 -27.96
C HIS A 279 15.29 12.73 -27.42
N TYR A 280 16.52 13.05 -26.99
CA TYR A 280 16.85 14.37 -26.48
C TYR A 280 17.45 15.27 -27.55
N GLY A 281 16.98 16.53 -27.61
CA GLY A 281 17.52 17.56 -28.50
C GLY A 281 18.89 18.10 -28.05
N ASN A 282 19.24 17.96 -26.76
CA ASN A 282 20.56 18.36 -26.30
C ASN A 282 21.62 17.31 -26.70
N LEU A 283 22.75 17.76 -27.23
CA LEU A 283 23.88 16.91 -27.63
C LEU A 283 24.61 16.20 -26.46
N THR A 284 24.18 16.40 -25.22
CA THR A 284 24.83 15.90 -24.00
C THR A 284 24.08 14.74 -23.34
N PHE A 285 22.82 14.50 -23.69
CA PHE A 285 22.06 13.36 -23.18
C PHE A 285 22.14 12.18 -24.17
N SER A 286 22.23 10.97 -23.65
CA SER A 286 21.89 9.77 -24.42
C SER A 286 20.39 9.54 -24.35
N ASP A 287 19.83 9.03 -25.43
CA ASP A 287 18.42 8.62 -25.44
C ASP A 287 18.15 7.54 -24.39
N ASP A 288 17.00 7.63 -23.73
CA ASP A 288 16.51 6.59 -22.83
C ASP A 288 15.71 5.56 -23.63
N VAL A 289 15.96 4.29 -23.35
CA VAL A 289 15.24 3.16 -23.98
C VAL A 289 14.59 2.33 -22.88
N ILE A 290 13.27 2.41 -22.80
CA ILE A 290 12.47 1.84 -21.72
C ILE A 290 11.65 0.65 -22.25
N GLY A 291 11.72 -0.47 -21.56
CA GLY A 291 11.09 -1.74 -21.88
C GLY A 291 10.03 -2.13 -20.84
N LEU A 292 8.78 -2.19 -21.27
CA LEU A 292 7.64 -2.57 -20.44
C LEU A 292 6.99 -3.86 -20.95
N ARG A 293 6.44 -4.67 -20.04
CA ARG A 293 5.61 -5.84 -20.39
C ARG A 293 4.21 -5.69 -19.80
N ILE A 294 3.19 -5.80 -20.64
CA ILE A 294 1.78 -5.64 -20.23
C ILE A 294 1.03 -6.96 -20.43
N PHE A 295 0.40 -7.45 -19.36
CA PHE A 295 -0.44 -8.65 -19.35
C PHE A 295 -1.92 -8.29 -19.55
N ARG A 296 -2.49 -8.61 -20.71
CA ARG A 296 -3.88 -8.26 -21.05
C ARG A 296 -4.79 -9.47 -20.94
N SER A 297 -5.75 -9.45 -20.01
CA SER A 297 -6.65 -10.58 -19.75
C SER A 297 -8.00 -10.41 -20.44
N SER A 298 -8.52 -11.47 -21.06
CA SER A 298 -9.91 -11.48 -21.55
C SER A 298 -10.93 -11.82 -20.44
N GLU A 299 -10.46 -12.16 -19.24
CA GLU A 299 -11.30 -12.45 -18.08
C GLU A 299 -11.29 -11.26 -17.11
N ASN A 300 -12.43 -11.02 -16.47
CA ASN A 300 -12.52 -10.05 -15.40
C ASN A 300 -11.68 -10.50 -14.20
N ILE A 301 -11.19 -9.54 -13.42
CA ILE A 301 -10.55 -9.81 -12.13
C ILE A 301 -11.53 -10.54 -11.21
N PRO A 302 -11.09 -11.51 -10.37
CA PRO A 302 -11.94 -12.12 -9.36
C PRO A 302 -12.62 -11.05 -8.50
N SER A 303 -13.94 -11.13 -8.38
CA SER A 303 -14.78 -10.23 -7.60
C SER A 303 -15.92 -10.99 -6.91
N LEU A 304 -16.41 -10.45 -5.79
CA LEU A 304 -17.57 -10.95 -5.05
C LEU A 304 -18.58 -9.78 -4.88
N PRO A 305 -19.90 -10.06 -4.76
CA PRO A 305 -20.88 -9.02 -4.53
C PRO A 305 -20.57 -8.19 -3.28
N ASP A 306 -20.66 -6.87 -3.39
CA ASP A 306 -20.40 -5.89 -2.33
C ASP A 306 -18.96 -5.92 -1.74
N PHE A 307 -18.05 -6.67 -2.37
CA PHE A 307 -16.63 -6.64 -2.07
C PHE A 307 -15.90 -5.73 -3.05
N TYR A 308 -15.05 -4.86 -2.53
CA TYR A 308 -14.30 -3.87 -3.31
C TYR A 308 -12.81 -4.02 -3.04
N ARG A 309 -12.03 -4.23 -4.10
CA ARG A 309 -10.59 -4.44 -4.06
C ARG A 309 -9.87 -3.09 -4.01
N GLY A 310 -8.93 -2.93 -3.09
CA GLY A 310 -8.09 -1.75 -3.10
C GLY A 310 -6.72 -1.94 -2.50
N ASP A 311 -5.94 -0.88 -2.59
CA ASP A 311 -4.57 -0.83 -2.11
C ASP A 311 -4.47 0.17 -0.95
N THR A 312 -3.93 -0.28 0.17
CA THR A 312 -3.87 0.49 1.43
C THR A 312 -2.61 1.32 1.56
N HIS A 313 -1.66 1.19 0.62
CA HIS A 313 -0.36 1.83 0.74
C HIS A 313 0.16 2.24 -0.64
N LEU A 314 0.10 3.55 -0.92
CA LEU A 314 0.57 4.16 -2.16
C LEU A 314 1.26 5.49 -1.83
N HIS A 315 2.41 5.69 -2.47
CA HIS A 315 3.12 6.95 -2.58
C HIS A 315 2.81 7.58 -3.93
N SER A 316 2.30 8.78 -3.89
CA SER A 316 1.93 9.58 -5.05
C SER A 316 2.94 10.70 -5.27
N ILE A 317 2.66 11.62 -6.20
CA ILE A 317 3.53 12.80 -6.42
C ILE A 317 3.74 13.66 -5.17
N TYR A 318 3.05 13.40 -4.06
CA TYR A 318 3.23 14.06 -2.77
C TYR A 318 4.27 13.37 -1.85
N THR A 319 4.87 12.27 -2.30
CA THR A 319 6.08 11.67 -1.73
C THR A 319 7.23 12.03 -2.65
N GLN A 320 8.18 12.81 -2.13
CA GLN A 320 9.25 13.43 -2.92
C GLN A 320 10.48 13.60 -2.04
N ASN A 321 11.37 12.62 -2.05
CA ASN A 321 12.68 12.72 -1.41
C ASN A 321 13.74 12.06 -2.31
N ASP A 322 15.02 12.16 -1.91
CA ASP A 322 16.13 11.64 -2.72
C ASP A 322 16.04 10.13 -3.00
N ALA A 323 15.34 9.37 -2.16
CA ALA A 323 15.22 7.91 -2.27
C ALA A 323 13.90 7.46 -2.92
N GLU A 324 12.83 8.24 -2.79
CA GLU A 324 11.46 7.81 -3.08
C GLU A 324 10.66 8.94 -3.76
N THR A 325 10.12 8.65 -4.95
CA THR A 325 9.23 9.55 -5.69
C THR A 325 7.97 8.81 -6.14
N GLY A 326 6.80 9.45 -6.02
CA GLY A 326 5.55 8.86 -6.52
C GLY A 326 4.98 9.53 -7.77
N LEU A 327 4.05 8.85 -8.45
CA LEU A 327 3.44 9.35 -9.69
C LEU A 327 2.16 10.20 -9.47
N PRO A 328 1.78 11.05 -10.44
CA PRO A 328 0.57 11.87 -10.38
C PRO A 328 -0.73 11.07 -10.19
N LEU A 329 -1.67 11.60 -9.39
CA LEU A 329 -2.92 10.90 -9.06
C LEU A 329 -3.79 10.63 -10.29
N CYS A 330 -3.78 11.48 -11.33
CA CYS A 330 -4.53 11.18 -12.54
C CYS A 330 -3.97 9.98 -13.31
N GLY A 331 -2.65 9.81 -13.36
CA GLY A 331 -1.98 8.72 -14.06
C GLY A 331 -2.18 7.42 -13.30
N THR A 332 -2.00 7.48 -11.97
CA THR A 332 -2.30 6.37 -11.06
C THR A 332 -3.76 5.91 -11.17
N LYS A 333 -4.71 6.84 -11.31
CA LYS A 333 -6.14 6.49 -11.47
C LYS A 333 -6.41 5.77 -12.78
N GLU A 334 -5.82 6.25 -13.88
CA GLU A 334 -5.95 5.62 -15.20
C GLU A 334 -5.35 4.20 -15.21
N ALA A 335 -4.21 4.00 -14.55
CA ALA A 335 -3.59 2.69 -14.46
C ALA A 335 -4.32 1.75 -13.49
N ALA A 336 -4.59 2.20 -12.26
CA ALA A 336 -5.16 1.39 -11.18
C ALA A 336 -6.57 0.84 -11.51
N ARG A 337 -7.40 1.60 -12.22
CA ARG A 337 -8.72 1.11 -12.68
C ARG A 337 -8.58 -0.06 -13.66
N LEU A 338 -7.57 -0.03 -14.53
CA LEU A 338 -7.29 -1.11 -15.48
C LEU A 338 -6.65 -2.32 -14.78
N ILE A 339 -5.80 -2.06 -13.78
CA ILE A 339 -5.27 -3.11 -12.90
C ILE A 339 -6.41 -3.83 -12.18
N GLY A 340 -7.52 -3.14 -11.91
CA GLY A 340 -8.74 -3.71 -11.34
C GLY A 340 -8.95 -3.35 -9.87
N LEU A 341 -8.44 -2.20 -9.44
CA LEU A 341 -8.73 -1.61 -8.15
C LEU A 341 -10.01 -0.78 -8.21
N ASP A 342 -10.82 -0.87 -7.16
CA ASP A 342 -12.03 -0.07 -6.92
C ASP A 342 -11.72 1.16 -6.04
N TRP A 343 -10.69 1.08 -5.21
CA TRP A 343 -10.23 2.16 -4.34
C TRP A 343 -8.74 2.06 -4.05
N ILE A 344 -8.14 3.17 -3.63
CA ILE A 344 -6.73 3.24 -3.21
C ILE A 344 -6.56 4.39 -2.23
N THR A 345 -5.70 4.23 -1.24
CA THR A 345 -5.35 5.33 -0.33
C THR A 345 -4.17 6.12 -0.87
N THR A 346 -4.08 7.41 -0.56
CA THR A 346 -2.84 8.20 -0.82
C THR A 346 -2.13 8.38 0.52
N THR A 347 -1.16 7.52 0.82
CA THR A 347 -0.47 7.45 2.11
C THR A 347 0.96 7.95 1.97
N ASP A 348 1.10 9.14 1.40
CA ASP A 348 2.39 9.76 1.22
C ASP A 348 3.13 9.99 2.55
N HIS A 349 4.46 9.94 2.50
CA HIS A 349 5.28 10.11 3.69
C HIS A 349 5.05 11.50 4.29
N THR A 350 4.75 11.55 5.58
CA THR A 350 4.61 12.84 6.25
C THR A 350 5.92 13.61 6.35
N SER A 351 7.08 12.99 6.11
CA SER A 351 8.40 13.64 6.12
C SER A 351 8.60 14.62 4.97
N ASP A 352 7.93 14.39 3.84
CA ASP A 352 8.26 15.04 2.56
C ASP A 352 7.43 16.30 2.29
N PHE A 353 6.45 16.60 3.16
CA PHE A 353 5.46 17.64 2.91
C PHE A 353 6.03 19.07 2.99
N ASP A 354 7.29 19.27 3.37
CA ASP A 354 8.01 20.54 3.29
C ASP A 354 8.87 20.72 2.04
N ASN A 355 9.11 19.65 1.27
CA ASN A 355 10.00 19.64 0.10
C ASN A 355 9.47 20.43 -1.09
N TYR A 356 8.18 20.75 -1.10
CA TYR A 356 7.52 21.43 -2.22
C TYR A 356 6.46 22.43 -1.75
N GLY A 357 5.91 23.22 -2.67
CA GLY A 357 4.77 24.08 -2.36
C GLY A 357 5.12 25.27 -1.47
N THR A 358 4.21 25.62 -0.55
CA THR A 358 4.38 26.79 0.33
C THR A 358 4.42 26.42 1.81
N THR A 359 3.56 25.50 2.27
CA THR A 359 3.56 25.00 3.65
C THR A 359 3.04 23.57 3.68
N VAL A 360 3.51 22.78 4.64
CA VAL A 360 3.02 21.42 4.98
C VAL A 360 1.49 21.35 5.01
N ALA A 361 0.83 22.28 5.71
CA ALA A 361 -0.63 22.32 5.80
C ALA A 361 -1.30 22.57 4.45
N ALA A 362 -0.74 23.44 3.61
CA ALA A 362 -1.27 23.71 2.27
C ALA A 362 -1.09 22.49 1.35
N ASN A 363 0.02 21.75 1.51
CA ASN A 363 0.31 20.54 0.76
C ASN A 363 -0.63 19.39 1.16
N TRP A 364 -0.88 19.21 2.45
CA TRP A 364 -1.91 18.28 2.93
C TRP A 364 -3.32 18.65 2.46
N ASP A 365 -3.67 19.93 2.46
CA ASP A 365 -4.96 20.37 1.93
C ASP A 365 -5.09 20.17 0.42
N ARG A 366 -3.97 20.18 -0.32
CA ARG A 366 -3.93 20.01 -1.76
C ARG A 366 -4.26 18.57 -2.17
N ILE A 367 -3.57 17.57 -1.59
CA ILE A 367 -3.84 16.16 -1.91
C ILE A 367 -5.28 15.77 -1.60
N LYS A 368 -5.84 16.24 -0.48
CA LYS A 368 -7.26 16.04 -0.13
C LYS A 368 -8.20 16.63 -1.17
N GLN A 369 -7.92 17.85 -1.64
CA GLN A 369 -8.73 18.52 -2.66
C GLN A 369 -8.65 17.82 -4.02
N GLU A 370 -7.46 17.39 -4.42
CA GLU A 370 -7.25 16.66 -5.67
C GLU A 370 -7.97 15.31 -5.65
N ALA A 371 -7.78 14.51 -4.58
CA ALA A 371 -8.51 13.25 -4.39
C ALA A 371 -10.03 13.47 -4.44
N GLN A 372 -10.54 14.49 -3.75
CA GLN A 372 -11.96 14.84 -3.77
C GLN A 372 -12.45 15.18 -5.19
N GLN A 373 -11.70 15.97 -5.94
CA GLN A 373 -12.05 16.36 -7.31
C GLN A 373 -12.05 15.16 -8.25
N LEU A 374 -11.02 14.30 -8.18
CA LEU A 374 -10.91 13.10 -9.00
C LEU A 374 -12.05 12.13 -8.71
N ASN A 375 -12.42 11.94 -7.44
CA ASN A 375 -13.57 11.10 -7.05
C ASN A 375 -14.92 11.66 -7.51
N GLN A 376 -15.08 12.98 -7.54
CA GLN A 376 -16.28 13.62 -8.08
C GLN A 376 -16.39 13.48 -9.60
N SER A 377 -15.26 13.51 -10.30
CA SER A 377 -15.21 13.40 -11.76
C SER A 377 -15.42 11.97 -12.27
N ASP A 378 -14.90 10.99 -11.53
CA ASP A 378 -14.92 9.57 -11.89
C ASP A 378 -14.99 8.72 -10.62
N GLN A 379 -15.97 7.84 -10.54
CA GLN A 379 -16.21 6.97 -9.38
C GLN A 379 -15.82 5.51 -9.63
N SER A 380 -15.21 5.22 -10.79
CA SER A 380 -14.71 3.87 -11.11
C SER A 380 -13.56 3.44 -10.20
N LEU A 381 -12.80 4.41 -9.68
CA LEU A 381 -11.80 4.23 -8.65
C LEU A 381 -11.85 5.39 -7.65
N ILE A 382 -11.87 5.09 -6.36
CA ILE A 382 -11.98 6.07 -5.28
C ILE A 382 -10.64 6.25 -4.55
N TYR A 383 -10.15 7.49 -4.50
CA TYR A 383 -9.05 7.87 -3.63
C TYR A 383 -9.50 8.12 -2.20
N ILE A 384 -8.73 7.65 -1.23
CA ILE A 384 -8.93 7.91 0.20
C ILE A 384 -7.67 8.61 0.75
N PRO A 385 -7.73 9.90 1.09
CA PRO A 385 -6.58 10.59 1.65
C PRO A 385 -6.18 10.00 3.01
N GLY A 386 -4.97 9.44 3.08
CA GLY A 386 -4.32 8.96 4.30
C GLY A 386 -2.96 9.63 4.49
N GLN A 387 -2.18 9.12 5.43
CA GLN A 387 -0.78 9.54 5.65
C GLN A 387 0.02 8.29 6.05
N GLU A 388 1.20 8.08 5.48
CA GLU A 388 2.19 7.23 6.14
C GLU A 388 3.03 8.12 7.06
N VAL A 389 2.76 8.01 8.36
CA VAL A 389 3.33 8.88 9.37
C VAL A 389 4.70 8.35 9.80
N ALA A 390 5.73 9.18 9.66
CA ALA A 390 7.05 8.96 10.21
C ALA A 390 7.04 9.19 11.72
N LEU A 391 7.31 8.14 12.51
CA LEU A 391 7.15 8.15 13.97
C LEU A 391 8.37 7.60 14.70
N ASN A 392 8.65 8.12 15.89
CA ASN A 392 9.53 7.47 16.84
C ASN A 392 8.77 6.40 17.64
N ASN A 393 9.34 5.19 17.63
CA ASN A 393 9.00 4.15 18.59
C ASN A 393 9.56 4.48 19.99
N HIS A 394 9.36 3.59 20.97
CA HIS A 394 9.82 3.87 22.33
C HIS A 394 11.34 4.06 22.48
N ASP A 395 12.14 3.48 21.59
CA ASP A 395 13.61 3.56 21.60
C ASP A 395 14.16 4.72 20.75
N ASP A 396 13.30 5.68 20.41
CA ASP A 396 13.59 6.83 19.53
C ASP A 396 14.08 6.38 18.13
N LYS A 397 13.57 5.25 17.62
CA LYS A 397 13.81 4.76 16.26
C LYS A 397 12.65 5.07 15.35
N LEU A 398 12.95 5.41 14.10
CA LEU A 398 11.93 5.65 13.08
C LEU A 398 11.17 4.35 12.76
N VAL A 399 9.85 4.44 12.78
CA VAL A 399 8.89 3.44 12.30
C VAL A 399 7.76 4.15 11.55
N HIS A 400 7.02 3.41 10.72
CA HIS A 400 5.94 3.97 9.93
C HIS A 400 4.55 3.50 10.39
N MET A 401 3.54 4.34 10.13
CA MET A 401 2.14 4.08 10.47
C MET A 401 1.21 4.61 9.39
N LEU A 402 0.32 3.77 8.88
CA LEU A 402 -0.75 4.19 7.97
C LEU A 402 -1.90 4.80 8.79
N ALA A 403 -2.14 6.10 8.64
CA ALA A 403 -3.20 6.83 9.31
C ALA A 403 -4.36 7.14 8.36
N TYR A 404 -5.58 6.82 8.80
CA TYR A 404 -6.80 6.98 8.03
C TYR A 404 -7.81 7.91 8.75
N PRO A 405 -8.58 8.70 7.98
CA PRO A 405 -9.58 9.63 8.53
C PRO A 405 -10.74 8.92 9.23
N ASP A 406 -11.54 9.72 9.95
CA ASP A 406 -12.88 9.31 10.37
C ASP A 406 -13.74 9.00 9.14
N HIS A 407 -14.34 7.80 9.10
CA HIS A 407 -15.24 7.40 8.03
C HIS A 407 -16.44 8.34 7.86
N ALA A 408 -16.89 9.01 8.92
CA ALA A 408 -17.97 10.00 8.82
C ALA A 408 -17.49 11.36 8.26
N ASN A 409 -16.18 11.62 8.23
CA ASN A 409 -15.57 12.89 7.84
C ASN A 409 -14.24 12.65 7.09
N VAL A 410 -14.29 12.00 5.92
CA VAL A 410 -13.11 11.53 5.18
C VAL A 410 -12.01 12.60 4.97
N TYR A 411 -12.40 13.85 4.71
CA TYR A 411 -11.43 14.92 4.41
C TYR A 411 -10.96 15.71 5.65
N SER A 412 -11.30 15.29 6.87
CA SER A 412 -10.99 16.02 8.10
C SER A 412 -9.76 15.52 8.87
N LEU A 413 -9.05 14.50 8.37
CA LEU A 413 -7.82 14.03 9.00
C LEU A 413 -6.82 15.20 9.12
N PRO A 414 -6.36 15.55 10.33
CA PRO A 414 -5.28 16.52 10.48
C PRO A 414 -3.97 15.95 9.95
N PHE A 415 -3.03 16.83 9.59
CA PHE A 415 -1.64 16.42 9.38
C PHE A 415 -1.05 15.93 10.71
N LEU A 416 -0.44 14.75 10.71
CA LEU A 416 0.02 14.06 11.93
C LEU A 416 1.55 14.07 12.10
N GLY A 417 2.30 14.28 11.02
CA GLY A 417 3.75 14.42 11.06
C GLY A 417 4.22 15.82 11.49
N ASP A 418 5.52 16.05 11.39
CA ASP A 418 6.15 17.37 11.47
C ASP A 418 6.47 17.96 10.09
N GLY A 419 6.69 17.11 9.09
CA GLY A 419 7.09 17.55 7.76
C GLY A 419 8.58 17.80 7.64
N ASP A 420 9.43 17.31 8.56
CA ASP A 420 10.86 17.63 8.57
C ASP A 420 11.77 16.37 8.46
N GLY A 421 11.20 15.22 8.08
CA GLY A 421 11.76 13.89 8.35
C GLY A 421 12.98 13.46 7.51
N ASP A 422 13.25 14.15 6.39
CA ASP A 422 14.33 13.75 5.47
C ASP A 422 15.72 14.21 5.93
N VAL A 423 15.76 15.38 6.58
CA VAL A 423 17.00 16.02 7.05
C VAL A 423 17.09 16.06 8.56
N THR A 424 15.97 15.93 9.27
CA THR A 424 15.93 15.89 10.73
C THR A 424 15.08 14.72 11.22
N PRO A 425 15.51 14.01 12.27
CA PRO A 425 14.69 12.96 12.86
C PRO A 425 13.33 13.52 13.31
N THR A 426 12.25 12.79 13.01
CA THR A 426 10.89 13.15 13.42
C THR A 426 10.81 13.41 14.93
N GLY A 427 10.04 14.42 15.33
CA GLY A 427 9.70 14.69 16.73
C GLY A 427 8.42 13.97 17.18
N VAL A 428 7.74 13.28 16.27
CA VAL A 428 6.41 12.70 16.51
C VAL A 428 6.55 11.28 17.06
N SER A 429 5.98 11.02 18.24
CA SER A 429 5.91 9.66 18.80
C SER A 429 4.65 8.92 18.38
N ILE A 430 4.70 7.58 18.38
CA ILE A 430 3.51 6.73 18.18
C ILE A 430 2.35 7.15 19.09
N ASN A 431 2.62 7.38 20.38
CA ASN A 431 1.58 7.73 21.34
C ASN A 431 0.93 9.09 21.05
N SER A 432 1.71 10.09 20.62
CA SER A 432 1.17 11.41 20.27
C SER A 432 0.34 11.35 18.99
N ALA A 433 0.81 10.63 17.97
CA ALA A 433 0.11 10.50 16.70
C ALA A 433 -1.21 9.73 16.87
N LEU A 434 -1.18 8.56 17.53
CA LEU A 434 -2.38 7.77 17.81
C LEU A 434 -3.40 8.55 18.66
N ASN A 435 -2.96 9.30 19.67
CA ASN A 435 -3.87 10.12 20.47
C ASN A 435 -4.52 11.25 19.64
N ASN A 436 -3.76 11.95 18.80
CA ASN A 436 -4.30 12.98 17.91
C ASN A 436 -5.29 12.39 16.90
N LEU A 437 -4.93 11.23 16.32
CA LEU A 437 -5.76 10.52 15.37
C LEU A 437 -7.08 10.05 15.99
N TYR A 438 -7.01 9.42 17.17
CA TYR A 438 -8.19 9.00 17.93
C TYR A 438 -9.12 10.17 18.28
N LEU A 439 -8.57 11.31 18.73
CA LEU A 439 -9.34 12.52 19.01
C LEU A 439 -10.02 13.12 17.76
N SER A 440 -9.51 12.82 16.57
CA SER A 440 -10.09 13.20 15.28
C SER A 440 -11.11 12.20 14.74
N GLY A 441 -11.31 11.06 15.42
CA GLY A 441 -12.20 9.97 15.00
C GLY A 441 -11.61 9.00 13.97
N GLY A 442 -10.35 9.21 13.57
CA GLY A 442 -9.63 8.33 12.66
C GLY A 442 -9.06 7.07 13.33
N PHE A 443 -8.37 6.27 12.54
CA PHE A 443 -7.75 5.01 12.96
C PHE A 443 -6.49 4.73 12.13
N ALA A 444 -5.61 3.87 12.62
CA ALA A 444 -4.34 3.56 12.00
C ALA A 444 -4.07 2.07 11.95
N TYR A 445 -3.24 1.69 10.98
CA TYR A 445 -2.54 0.41 10.93
C TYR A 445 -1.04 0.64 11.06
N ALA A 446 -0.36 -0.20 11.83
CA ALA A 446 1.10 -0.22 11.85
C ALA A 446 1.61 -0.67 10.46
N ALA A 447 2.43 0.15 9.81
CA ALA A 447 2.97 -0.16 8.48
C ALA A 447 4.11 -1.17 8.63
N HIS A 448 4.12 -2.20 7.77
CA HIS A 448 5.19 -3.23 7.67
C HIS A 448 5.95 -3.52 8.99
N PRO A 449 5.26 -3.96 10.07
CA PRO A 449 5.73 -3.62 11.42
C PRO A 449 6.65 -4.62 12.11
N PHE A 450 6.74 -5.89 11.65
CA PHE A 450 7.24 -6.97 12.50
C PHE A 450 8.24 -7.94 11.85
N ALA A 451 8.24 -8.11 10.53
CA ALA A 451 9.07 -9.15 9.91
C ALA A 451 10.55 -8.78 9.96
N THR A 452 11.43 -9.79 9.99
CA THR A 452 12.89 -9.58 10.06
C THR A 452 13.40 -8.64 8.97
N GLU A 453 12.88 -8.81 7.75
CA GLU A 453 13.28 -8.07 6.55
C GLU A 453 12.32 -6.91 6.22
N ASP A 454 11.45 -6.51 7.17
CA ASP A 454 10.73 -5.23 7.09
C ASP A 454 11.55 -4.07 7.69
N ARG A 455 12.71 -4.36 8.28
CA ARG A 455 13.48 -3.38 9.04
C ARG A 455 13.91 -2.22 8.13
N LEU A 456 13.47 -1.01 8.50
CA LEU A 456 13.88 0.22 7.83
C LEU A 456 15.41 0.44 7.89
N PRO A 457 16.00 1.10 6.88
CA PRO A 457 17.44 1.35 6.82
C PRO A 457 17.97 2.11 8.04
N THR A 458 19.15 1.72 8.54
CA THR A 458 19.81 2.43 9.65
C THR A 458 20.42 3.77 9.22
N ILE A 459 20.70 3.94 7.92
CA ILE A 459 21.27 5.16 7.34
C ILE A 459 20.37 5.53 6.15
N PRO A 460 19.96 6.81 6.00
CA PRO A 460 20.22 7.94 6.89
C PRO A 460 19.26 8.04 8.10
N VAL A 461 18.15 7.30 8.08
CA VAL A 461 16.97 7.56 8.94
C VAL A 461 16.94 6.85 10.30
N ASP A 462 17.97 6.07 10.66
CA ASP A 462 18.03 5.27 11.90
C ASP A 462 16.75 4.45 12.16
N GLY A 463 16.25 3.80 11.11
CA GLY A 463 15.00 3.06 11.09
C GLY A 463 15.03 1.73 11.84
N TYR A 464 13.85 1.33 12.33
CA TYR A 464 13.62 0.06 13.01
C TYR A 464 12.19 -0.46 12.78
N LEU A 465 11.73 -1.36 13.65
CA LEU A 465 10.41 -1.96 13.64
C LEU A 465 9.60 -1.59 14.88
N TRP A 466 8.30 -1.85 14.83
CA TRP A 466 7.42 -1.73 15.99
C TRP A 466 7.79 -2.75 17.05
N ASN A 467 7.84 -2.33 18.31
CA ASN A 467 8.13 -3.21 19.44
C ASN A 467 6.85 -3.78 20.06
N LEU A 468 6.74 -5.11 20.11
CA LEU A 468 5.68 -5.83 20.80
C LEU A 468 5.80 -5.66 22.33
N GLY A 469 7.01 -5.84 22.88
CA GLY A 469 7.31 -5.65 24.30
C GLY A 469 6.59 -6.59 25.27
N ASP A 470 6.43 -7.87 24.92
CA ASP A 470 5.67 -8.84 25.72
C ASP A 470 6.42 -10.18 25.90
N ASP A 471 6.42 -10.68 27.14
CA ASP A 471 7.22 -11.84 27.56
C ASP A 471 6.60 -13.20 27.22
N GLY A 472 5.34 -13.22 26.76
CA GLY A 472 4.70 -14.44 26.26
C GLY A 472 5.00 -14.74 24.78
N PHE A 473 5.60 -13.80 24.05
CA PHE A 473 6.18 -14.03 22.72
C PHE A 473 7.72 -14.11 22.83
N PRO A 474 8.43 -14.88 21.97
CA PRO A 474 9.88 -14.95 22.06
C PRO A 474 10.53 -13.57 21.85
N ASP A 475 11.59 -13.28 22.61
CA ASP A 475 12.29 -11.98 22.57
C ASP A 475 13.26 -11.87 21.37
N ASN A 476 13.97 -10.74 21.28
CA ASN A 476 14.97 -10.47 20.23
C ASN A 476 16.18 -11.44 20.21
N SER A 477 16.30 -12.37 21.15
CA SER A 477 17.29 -13.47 21.09
C SER A 477 16.74 -14.75 20.45
N GLY A 478 15.43 -14.79 20.19
CA GLY A 478 14.70 -15.92 19.65
C GLY A 478 14.55 -15.90 18.12
N VAL A 479 13.73 -16.84 17.65
CA VAL A 479 13.31 -16.96 16.24
C VAL A 479 11.80 -17.08 16.18
N PHE A 480 11.21 -16.67 15.06
CA PHE A 480 9.76 -16.84 14.85
C PHE A 480 9.38 -18.32 15.00
N PRO A 481 8.42 -18.66 15.88
CA PRO A 481 8.09 -20.04 16.23
C PRO A 481 7.80 -20.97 15.04
N SER A 482 7.10 -20.47 14.02
CA SER A 482 6.61 -21.28 12.91
C SER A 482 7.39 -21.04 11.62
N THR A 483 7.63 -19.76 11.27
CA THR A 483 8.23 -19.37 9.99
C THR A 483 9.76 -19.42 10.02
N GLY A 484 10.37 -19.22 11.20
CA GLY A 484 11.80 -18.99 11.36
C GLY A 484 12.20 -17.55 11.04
N GLY A 485 13.50 -17.25 11.16
CA GLY A 485 14.06 -15.89 11.05
C GLY A 485 14.20 -15.23 12.43
N SER A 486 15.11 -14.27 12.54
CA SER A 486 15.42 -13.61 13.81
C SER A 486 14.30 -12.67 14.22
N ILE A 487 13.85 -12.76 15.47
CA ILE A 487 12.93 -11.76 16.01
C ILE A 487 13.75 -10.51 16.33
N ILE A 488 13.28 -9.37 15.84
CA ILE A 488 13.85 -8.04 16.12
C ILE A 488 12.80 -7.04 16.59
N CYS A 489 11.53 -7.46 16.68
CA CYS A 489 10.37 -6.65 17.03
C CYS A 489 9.82 -6.93 18.45
N ASN A 490 10.58 -7.59 19.33
CA ASN A 490 10.14 -7.89 20.70
C ASN A 490 11.27 -7.74 21.73
N ASP A 491 11.63 -6.50 22.06
CA ASP A 491 12.42 -6.19 23.23
C ASP A 491 11.51 -6.10 24.47
N ILE A 492 11.52 -7.18 25.26
CA ILE A 492 10.77 -7.29 26.53
C ILE A 492 11.26 -6.31 27.62
N GLY A 493 12.43 -5.70 27.43
CA GLY A 493 12.96 -4.65 28.31
C GLY A 493 12.39 -3.25 28.00
N ALA A 494 11.81 -3.07 26.81
CA ALA A 494 11.22 -1.83 26.35
C ALA A 494 9.68 -1.88 26.40
N PRO A 495 9.01 -0.75 26.70
CA PRO A 495 7.56 -0.59 26.55
C PRO A 495 7.05 -0.99 25.16
N SER A 496 5.81 -1.48 25.14
CA SER A 496 5.12 -1.85 23.91
C SER A 496 4.69 -0.62 23.09
N ASP A 497 4.90 -0.71 21.78
CA ASP A 497 4.35 0.23 20.81
C ASP A 497 2.87 -0.08 20.49
N VAL A 498 2.41 -1.30 20.77
CA VAL A 498 1.07 -1.80 20.45
C VAL A 498 0.11 -1.71 21.66
N TYR A 499 0.56 -2.13 22.84
CA TYR A 499 -0.32 -2.32 23.99
C TYR A 499 -0.62 -1.01 24.74
N SER A 500 -1.85 -0.90 25.22
CA SER A 500 -2.32 0.24 26.01
C SER A 500 -1.81 0.18 27.45
N SER A 501 -1.56 1.34 28.05
CA SER A 501 -1.33 1.46 29.49
C SER A 501 -2.62 1.49 30.31
N ASP A 502 -3.79 1.62 29.67
CA ASP A 502 -5.10 1.56 30.32
C ASP A 502 -5.54 0.11 30.53
N ALA A 503 -5.74 -0.30 31.78
CA ALA A 503 -6.15 -1.67 32.11
C ALA A 503 -7.52 -2.08 31.55
N GLY A 504 -8.34 -1.14 31.06
CA GLY A 504 -9.59 -1.40 30.35
C GLY A 504 -9.42 -1.73 28.87
N LYS A 505 -8.21 -1.64 28.31
CA LYS A 505 -7.91 -1.78 26.88
C LYS A 505 -6.68 -2.65 26.68
N LEU A 506 -6.68 -3.50 25.65
CA LEU A 506 -5.47 -4.23 25.27
C LEU A 506 -4.59 -3.40 24.34
N ILE A 507 -5.15 -2.94 23.23
CA ILE A 507 -4.45 -2.19 22.18
C ILE A 507 -4.68 -0.69 22.39
N LYS A 508 -3.67 0.12 22.06
CA LYS A 508 -3.76 1.60 22.13
C LYS A 508 -4.94 2.12 21.32
N ASP A 509 -5.60 3.15 21.85
CA ASP A 509 -6.64 3.87 21.11
C ASP A 509 -6.09 4.40 19.77
N GLY A 510 -6.91 4.31 18.72
CA GLY A 510 -6.54 4.71 17.37
C GLY A 510 -5.81 3.63 16.56
N LEU A 511 -5.20 2.61 17.18
CA LEU A 511 -4.55 1.51 16.47
C LEU A 511 -5.55 0.35 16.27
N ALA A 512 -5.89 0.05 15.03
CA ALA A 512 -6.88 -0.98 14.68
C ALA A 512 -6.26 -2.27 14.12
N GLY A 513 -5.04 -2.23 13.61
CA GLY A 513 -4.47 -3.34 12.84
C GLY A 513 -3.03 -3.10 12.39
N ALA A 514 -2.56 -3.95 11.48
CA ALA A 514 -1.24 -3.88 10.88
C ALA A 514 -1.28 -4.25 9.39
N GLN A 515 -0.44 -3.56 8.60
CA GLN A 515 -0.13 -3.93 7.23
C GLN A 515 0.98 -4.98 7.24
N ILE A 516 0.60 -6.23 7.46
CA ILE A 516 1.55 -7.35 7.58
C ILE A 516 1.88 -7.99 6.24
N TRP A 517 1.15 -7.67 5.17
CA TRP A 517 1.55 -8.06 3.81
C TRP A 517 1.86 -6.81 3.00
N ASN A 518 3.14 -6.44 3.03
CA ASN A 518 3.69 -5.34 2.27
C ASN A 518 4.49 -5.87 1.09
N VAL A 519 4.30 -5.30 -0.10
CA VAL A 519 4.92 -5.67 -1.38
C VAL A 519 4.66 -7.13 -1.86
N ARG A 520 4.82 -7.37 -3.17
CA ARG A 520 4.64 -8.70 -3.79
C ARG A 520 5.81 -9.20 -4.63
N ASN A 521 7.04 -9.03 -4.15
CA ASN A 521 8.26 -9.38 -4.88
C ASN A 521 8.32 -10.88 -5.18
N ASN A 522 8.04 -11.27 -6.43
CA ASN A 522 8.18 -12.65 -6.93
C ASN A 522 9.27 -12.79 -7.97
N LEU A 523 9.58 -11.70 -8.66
CA LEU A 523 10.72 -11.58 -9.55
C LEU A 523 11.61 -10.42 -9.09
N GLU A 524 12.91 -10.59 -9.27
CA GLU A 524 13.92 -9.57 -9.01
C GLU A 524 14.96 -9.52 -10.13
N SER A 525 15.56 -8.35 -10.30
CA SER A 525 16.62 -8.05 -11.25
C SER A 525 17.66 -7.13 -10.60
N THR A 526 18.91 -7.27 -11.03
CA THR A 526 20.03 -6.33 -10.75
C THR A 526 20.61 -5.81 -12.07
N GLY A 527 19.84 -5.96 -13.16
CA GLY A 527 20.22 -5.60 -14.52
C GLY A 527 19.87 -4.16 -14.86
N ASP A 528 19.48 -3.94 -16.12
CA ASP A 528 19.06 -2.62 -16.61
C ASP A 528 17.70 -2.23 -16.01
N GLU A 529 17.65 -1.08 -15.36
CA GLU A 529 16.43 -0.55 -14.74
C GLU A 529 15.37 -0.08 -15.71
N LEU A 530 15.81 0.28 -16.92
CA LEU A 530 14.89 0.67 -17.96
C LEU A 530 14.31 -0.54 -18.69
N ASP A 531 14.91 -1.73 -18.57
CA ASP A 531 14.40 -2.96 -19.18
C ASP A 531 14.50 -4.19 -18.25
N PRO A 532 13.84 -4.18 -17.07
CA PRO A 532 13.92 -5.29 -16.14
C PRO A 532 13.16 -6.52 -16.67
N TRP A 533 12.23 -6.35 -17.62
CA TRP A 533 11.60 -7.47 -18.32
C TRP A 533 12.49 -8.10 -19.39
N ASP A 534 13.62 -7.49 -19.72
CA ASP A 534 14.54 -7.91 -20.79
C ASP A 534 13.76 -8.12 -22.10
N VAL A 535 12.98 -7.11 -22.49
CA VAL A 535 12.17 -7.09 -23.71
C VAL A 535 13.06 -7.10 -24.95
N ASP A 536 14.26 -6.54 -24.86
CA ASP A 536 15.23 -6.54 -25.96
C ASP A 536 16.07 -7.82 -26.04
N ASN A 537 15.96 -8.73 -25.06
CA ASN A 537 16.75 -9.95 -24.95
C ASN A 537 18.27 -9.66 -24.89
N GLY A 538 18.65 -8.56 -24.25
CA GLY A 538 20.04 -8.19 -23.94
C GLY A 538 20.63 -9.02 -22.80
N GLY A 539 19.76 -9.65 -21.99
CA GLY A 539 20.11 -10.41 -20.79
C GLY A 539 20.04 -9.55 -19.52
N GLY A 540 20.03 -10.20 -18.36
CA GLY A 540 20.03 -9.50 -17.07
C GLY A 540 18.66 -9.07 -16.55
N GLY A 541 17.55 -9.43 -17.21
CA GLY A 541 16.21 -9.15 -16.69
C GLY A 541 15.77 -10.10 -15.56
N PHE A 542 14.50 -9.95 -15.19
CA PHE A 542 13.85 -10.61 -14.06
C PHE A 542 14.13 -12.11 -13.95
N SER A 543 14.37 -12.51 -12.71
CA SER A 543 14.51 -13.89 -12.27
C SER A 543 13.71 -14.14 -11.00
N VAL A 544 13.36 -15.39 -10.72
CA VAL A 544 12.55 -15.74 -9.54
C VAL A 544 13.34 -15.45 -8.26
N VAL A 545 12.75 -14.69 -7.34
CA VAL A 545 13.31 -14.41 -6.00
C VAL A 545 13.57 -15.72 -5.23
N ASP A 546 14.53 -15.71 -4.32
CA ASP A 546 14.75 -16.85 -3.43
C ASP A 546 13.57 -17.04 -2.45
N THR A 547 12.64 -17.93 -2.80
CA THR A 547 11.46 -18.24 -1.97
C THR A 547 11.80 -18.85 -0.60
N ALA A 548 13.05 -19.27 -0.36
CA ALA A 548 13.52 -19.72 0.94
C ALA A 548 14.00 -18.58 1.84
N SER A 549 14.31 -17.41 1.26
CA SER A 549 14.74 -16.20 1.96
C SER A 549 13.63 -15.67 2.87
N PHE A 550 14.00 -15.12 4.02
CA PHE A 550 13.05 -14.40 4.88
C PHE A 550 12.56 -13.09 4.26
N GLY A 551 13.24 -12.59 3.22
CA GLY A 551 12.81 -11.42 2.45
C GLY A 551 11.70 -11.72 1.44
N TYR A 552 11.43 -13.01 1.17
CA TYR A 552 10.32 -13.38 0.29
C TYR A 552 8.99 -12.92 0.89
N HIS A 553 8.15 -12.25 0.11
CA HIS A 553 6.96 -11.54 0.60
C HIS A 553 6.04 -12.41 1.50
N ILE A 554 5.85 -13.70 1.15
CA ILE A 554 5.00 -14.58 1.96
C ILE A 554 5.66 -14.95 3.30
N LYS A 555 6.99 -15.00 3.38
CA LYS A 555 7.73 -15.23 4.64
C LYS A 555 7.60 -14.03 5.56
N ARG A 556 7.76 -12.82 5.02
CA ARG A 556 7.50 -11.55 5.74
C ARG A 556 6.07 -11.52 6.30
N PHE A 557 5.08 -11.81 5.44
CA PHE A 557 3.68 -11.94 5.85
C PHE A 557 3.47 -12.93 6.99
N ARG A 558 4.02 -14.15 6.90
CA ARG A 558 3.82 -15.17 7.94
C ARG A 558 4.47 -14.79 9.27
N GLN A 559 5.63 -14.13 9.26
CA GLN A 559 6.24 -13.59 10.48
C GLN A 559 5.34 -12.52 11.13
N GLY A 560 4.83 -11.57 10.35
CA GLY A 560 3.87 -10.57 10.84
C GLY A 560 2.57 -11.20 11.34
N GLN A 561 2.07 -12.21 10.64
CA GLN A 561 0.88 -12.97 11.04
C GLN A 561 1.07 -13.69 12.37
N GLU A 562 2.25 -14.26 12.65
CA GLU A 562 2.54 -14.90 13.94
C GLU A 562 2.41 -13.91 15.12
N VAL A 563 2.90 -12.68 14.94
CA VAL A 563 2.81 -11.62 15.96
C VAL A 563 1.37 -11.16 16.15
N VAL A 564 0.65 -10.87 15.06
CA VAL A 564 -0.75 -10.42 15.15
C VAL A 564 -1.66 -11.54 15.69
N ASN A 565 -1.41 -12.80 15.33
CA ASN A 565 -2.10 -13.94 15.92
C ASN A 565 -1.83 -14.04 17.42
N TYR A 566 -0.58 -13.85 17.87
CA TYR A 566 -0.26 -13.79 19.30
C TYR A 566 -1.04 -12.69 20.02
N ILE A 567 -1.08 -11.48 19.46
CA ILE A 567 -1.85 -10.34 19.99
C ILE A 567 -3.34 -10.71 20.11
N ASN A 568 -3.91 -11.33 19.07
CA ASN A 568 -5.30 -11.76 19.08
C ASN A 568 -5.55 -12.87 20.12
N GLN A 569 -4.64 -13.83 20.30
CA GLN A 569 -4.75 -14.88 21.35
C GLN A 569 -4.69 -14.29 22.76
N LEU A 570 -3.82 -13.30 22.99
CA LEU A 570 -3.79 -12.51 24.22
C LEU A 570 -5.12 -11.77 24.43
N GLY A 571 -5.67 -11.18 23.37
CA GLY A 571 -6.99 -10.57 23.33
C GLY A 571 -8.12 -11.52 23.74
N LEU A 572 -8.16 -12.73 23.18
CA LEU A 572 -9.12 -13.78 23.56
C LEU A 572 -9.09 -14.03 25.07
N ARG A 573 -7.88 -14.24 25.62
CA ARG A 573 -7.69 -14.55 27.04
C ARG A 573 -8.15 -13.42 27.94
N LEU A 574 -7.67 -12.21 27.69
CA LEU A 574 -8.01 -11.06 28.53
C LEU A 574 -9.48 -10.66 28.41
N LYS A 575 -10.09 -10.78 27.22
CA LYS A 575 -11.51 -10.51 27.01
C LYS A 575 -12.39 -11.56 27.70
N THR A 576 -11.99 -12.84 27.70
CA THR A 576 -12.66 -13.88 28.48
C THR A 576 -12.60 -13.61 29.99
N GLU A 577 -11.45 -13.13 30.50
CA GLU A 577 -11.29 -12.77 31.91
C GLU A 577 -12.06 -11.48 32.28
N ASN A 578 -12.21 -10.55 31.34
CA ASN A 578 -12.88 -9.28 31.51
C ASN A 578 -13.76 -8.94 30.30
N ASP A 579 -15.05 -9.27 30.38
CA ASP A 579 -16.04 -8.98 29.32
C ASP A 579 -16.17 -7.48 29.01
N SER A 580 -15.68 -6.56 29.86
CA SER A 580 -15.67 -5.11 29.59
C SER A 580 -14.43 -4.60 28.85
N LEU A 581 -13.45 -5.46 28.55
CA LEU A 581 -12.23 -5.08 27.84
C LEU A 581 -12.56 -4.53 26.44
N GLU A 582 -11.99 -3.38 26.12
CA GLU A 582 -12.10 -2.71 24.82
C GLU A 582 -10.81 -2.89 23.99
N ASN A 583 -10.87 -2.59 22.68
CA ASN A 583 -9.73 -2.62 21.74
C ASN A 583 -8.84 -3.87 21.88
N TRP A 584 -9.43 -5.06 21.79
CA TRP A 584 -8.75 -6.33 22.04
C TRP A 584 -8.49 -7.16 20.77
N LYS A 585 -8.79 -6.59 19.61
CA LYS A 585 -8.64 -7.23 18.28
C LYS A 585 -7.68 -6.42 17.43
N MET A 586 -6.80 -7.11 16.73
CA MET A 586 -5.90 -6.51 15.75
C MET A 586 -6.13 -7.12 14.37
N PHE A 587 -6.42 -6.27 13.39
CA PHE A 587 -6.77 -6.68 12.03
C PHE A 587 -5.54 -6.74 11.11
N PHE A 588 -5.63 -7.60 10.09
CA PHE A 588 -4.69 -7.68 8.99
C PHE A 588 -5.06 -6.70 7.87
N SER A 589 -4.05 -6.20 7.18
CA SER A 589 -4.17 -5.50 5.90
C SER A 589 -2.97 -5.75 4.99
N ALA A 590 -3.16 -5.42 3.73
CA ALA A 590 -2.16 -5.50 2.69
C ALA A 590 -2.16 -4.28 1.79
N GLY A 591 -0.98 -3.88 1.34
CA GLY A 591 -0.79 -2.79 0.37
C GLY A 591 0.49 -3.00 -0.41
N ALA A 592 0.58 -2.37 -1.56
CA ALA A 592 1.74 -2.52 -2.43
C ALA A 592 2.93 -1.68 -1.96
N ASP A 593 2.70 -0.57 -1.24
CA ASP A 593 3.77 0.37 -0.86
C ASP A 593 4.52 0.81 -2.11
N ALA A 594 3.72 1.27 -3.07
CA ALA A 594 4.17 1.54 -4.43
C ALA A 594 4.44 3.04 -4.61
N HIS A 595 5.61 3.34 -5.17
CA HIS A 595 6.10 4.69 -5.47
C HIS A 595 5.87 4.99 -6.95
N GLY A 596 4.59 4.99 -7.35
CA GLY A 596 4.23 5.19 -8.75
C GLY A 596 4.54 4.02 -9.70
N SER A 597 4.92 2.85 -9.18
CA SER A 597 5.21 1.63 -9.93
C SER A 597 3.96 0.95 -10.52
N PHE A 598 3.54 1.26 -11.75
CA PHE A 598 2.41 0.59 -12.41
C PHE A 598 2.81 -0.75 -13.05
N ASN A 599 4.05 -0.90 -13.54
CA ASN A 599 4.56 -2.10 -14.20
C ASN A 599 5.50 -2.94 -13.31
N PHE A 600 6.47 -2.27 -12.69
CA PHE A 600 7.49 -2.82 -11.80
C PHE A 600 8.01 -1.71 -10.89
N SER A 601 8.75 -2.07 -9.83
CA SER A 601 9.33 -1.13 -8.87
C SER A 601 10.86 -1.18 -8.90
N ASN A 602 11.48 0.00 -8.95
CA ASN A 602 12.90 0.25 -8.77
C ASN A 602 13.19 1.00 -7.46
N THR A 603 12.22 1.13 -6.55
CA THR A 603 12.38 1.86 -5.28
C THR A 603 13.56 1.31 -4.45
N ASP A 604 13.71 -0.01 -4.43
CA ASP A 604 14.80 -0.70 -3.72
C ASP A 604 16.16 -0.58 -4.44
N ASP A 605 16.22 -0.01 -5.65
CA ASP A 605 17.45 0.25 -6.40
C ASP A 605 17.90 1.70 -6.21
N PHE A 606 18.64 1.93 -5.13
CA PHE A 606 19.13 3.26 -4.77
C PHE A 606 20.55 3.48 -5.29
N ALA A 607 20.78 4.52 -6.10
CA ALA A 607 22.08 4.85 -6.69
C ALA A 607 22.74 3.71 -7.51
N GLY A 608 21.95 2.79 -8.05
CA GLY A 608 22.35 1.63 -8.84
C GLY A 608 22.79 0.47 -7.96
N PHE A 609 22.54 0.59 -6.65
CA PHE A 609 22.85 -0.37 -5.61
C PHE A 609 21.57 -0.90 -4.99
N GLY A 610 20.97 -1.86 -5.66
CA GLY A 610 19.86 -2.59 -5.06
C GLY A 610 19.26 -3.60 -5.99
N THR A 611 17.94 -3.73 -5.91
CA THR A 611 17.20 -4.70 -6.70
C THR A 611 15.92 -4.09 -7.23
N ILE A 612 15.62 -4.39 -8.49
CA ILE A 612 14.37 -4.05 -9.14
C ILE A 612 13.46 -5.25 -9.02
N ASN A 613 12.20 -5.05 -8.70
CA ASN A 613 11.27 -6.13 -8.42
C ASN A 613 9.93 -5.96 -9.16
N ASP A 614 9.17 -7.05 -9.29
CA ASP A 614 7.86 -7.01 -9.98
C ASP A 614 6.69 -6.55 -9.10
N ASN A 615 6.97 -5.90 -7.97
CA ASN A 615 5.95 -5.21 -7.20
C ASN A 615 5.42 -4.02 -8.00
N ALA A 616 4.14 -3.73 -7.82
CA ALA A 616 3.45 -2.67 -8.52
C ALA A 616 2.12 -2.39 -7.81
N VAL A 617 1.52 -1.23 -8.09
CA VAL A 617 0.20 -0.86 -7.61
C VAL A 617 -0.80 -2.01 -7.78
N GLY A 618 -1.49 -2.39 -6.71
CA GLY A 618 -2.52 -3.43 -6.71
C GLY A 618 -2.04 -4.88 -6.82
N LYS A 619 -0.71 -5.15 -6.85
CA LYS A 619 -0.18 -6.52 -6.82
C LYS A 619 -0.55 -7.26 -5.54
N VAL A 620 -0.53 -6.57 -4.39
CA VAL A 620 -1.22 -7.01 -3.18
C VAL A 620 -2.34 -6.02 -2.90
N ASN A 621 -3.43 -6.50 -2.33
CA ASN A 621 -4.62 -5.69 -2.10
C ASN A 621 -5.37 -6.16 -0.85
N THR A 622 -6.12 -5.22 -0.29
CA THR A 622 -7.13 -5.44 0.74
C THR A 622 -8.50 -5.35 0.09
N VAL A 623 -9.27 -6.44 0.16
CA VAL A 623 -10.64 -6.52 -0.36
C VAL A 623 -11.61 -6.32 0.80
N VAL A 624 -12.43 -5.28 0.76
CA VAL A 624 -13.33 -4.89 1.85
C VAL A 624 -14.79 -5.15 1.51
N TYR A 625 -15.58 -5.56 2.51
CA TYR A 625 -17.03 -5.74 2.38
C TYR A 625 -17.79 -4.45 2.71
N CYS A 626 -18.43 -3.86 1.70
CA CYS A 626 -19.19 -2.61 1.80
C CYS A 626 -20.64 -2.83 1.30
N PRO A 627 -21.56 -3.32 2.15
CA PRO A 627 -22.93 -3.64 1.74
C PRO A 627 -23.75 -2.42 1.28
N GLU A 628 -23.35 -1.21 1.68
CA GLU A 628 -23.94 0.05 1.23
C GLU A 628 -23.13 0.72 0.10
N GLY A 629 -22.17 -0.02 -0.48
CA GLY A 629 -21.19 0.47 -1.45
C GLY A 629 -20.03 1.26 -0.81
N MET A 630 -18.99 1.52 -1.60
CA MET A 630 -17.80 2.29 -1.17
C MET A 630 -18.12 3.75 -0.76
N LYS A 631 -19.21 4.29 -1.32
CA LYS A 631 -19.58 5.72 -1.31
C LYS A 631 -18.56 6.58 -2.08
N VAL A 632 -19.00 7.73 -2.58
CA VAL A 632 -18.21 8.58 -3.51
C VAL A 632 -16.97 9.20 -2.89
N ASP A 633 -16.87 9.19 -1.57
CA ASP A 633 -15.74 9.67 -0.78
C ASP A 633 -14.95 8.54 -0.12
N GLY A 634 -15.32 7.27 -0.34
CA GLY A 634 -14.65 6.12 0.28
C GLY A 634 -15.03 5.88 1.74
N SER A 635 -16.05 6.57 2.27
CA SER A 635 -16.49 6.37 3.67
C SER A 635 -16.98 4.94 3.97
N GLY A 636 -17.52 4.21 2.98
CA GLY A 636 -17.87 2.80 3.14
C GLY A 636 -16.63 1.91 3.30
N VAL A 637 -15.57 2.20 2.54
CA VAL A 637 -14.27 1.50 2.64
C VAL A 637 -13.63 1.72 3.99
N LEU A 638 -13.58 2.98 4.46
CA LEU A 638 -13.02 3.33 5.77
C LEU A 638 -13.78 2.66 6.91
N GLU A 639 -15.11 2.58 6.83
CA GLU A 639 -15.91 1.84 7.81
C GLU A 639 -15.57 0.35 7.81
N ALA A 640 -15.38 -0.26 6.64
CA ALA A 640 -15.03 -1.67 6.53
C ALA A 640 -13.62 -1.95 7.06
N LEU A 641 -12.62 -1.12 6.71
CA LEU A 641 -11.25 -1.20 7.23
C LEU A 641 -11.23 -1.07 8.74
N ARG A 642 -11.84 -0.01 9.29
CA ARG A 642 -11.90 0.23 10.75
C ARG A 642 -12.46 -0.96 11.53
N ASN A 643 -13.41 -1.67 10.94
CA ASN A 643 -14.09 -2.80 11.56
C ASN A 643 -13.50 -4.17 11.17
N GLY A 644 -12.40 -4.24 10.41
CA GLY A 644 -11.80 -5.51 10.01
C GLY A 644 -12.64 -6.36 9.04
N ARG A 645 -13.59 -5.75 8.31
CA ARG A 645 -14.46 -6.42 7.32
C ARG A 645 -13.70 -6.65 6.00
N ALA A 646 -12.56 -7.32 6.06
CA ALA A 646 -11.63 -7.39 4.94
C ALA A 646 -10.90 -8.73 4.81
N SER A 647 -10.52 -9.05 3.57
CA SER A 647 -9.59 -10.11 3.20
C SER A 647 -8.40 -9.54 2.44
N LEU A 648 -7.21 -10.07 2.67
CA LEU A 648 -6.01 -9.76 1.91
C LEU A 648 -5.98 -10.65 0.66
N SER A 649 -5.42 -10.18 -0.45
CA SER A 649 -5.33 -10.94 -1.70
C SER A 649 -4.19 -10.44 -2.59
N ASP A 650 -3.60 -11.35 -3.37
CA ASP A 650 -2.73 -11.04 -4.52
C ASP A 650 -3.29 -11.62 -5.84
N GLY A 651 -4.62 -11.79 -5.89
CA GLY A 651 -5.34 -12.37 -7.02
C GLY A 651 -6.71 -12.93 -6.62
N PRO A 652 -6.77 -14.19 -6.13
CA PRO A 652 -8.02 -14.84 -5.76
C PRO A 652 -8.63 -14.19 -4.51
N ILE A 653 -9.92 -14.39 -4.26
CA ILE A 653 -10.60 -13.85 -3.07
C ILE A 653 -11.20 -15.01 -2.30
N ILE A 654 -11.03 -15.00 -0.97
CA ILE A 654 -11.88 -15.74 -0.04
C ILE A 654 -12.48 -14.78 0.98
N SER A 655 -13.75 -15.01 1.32
CA SER A 655 -14.49 -14.32 2.36
C SER A 655 -15.22 -15.35 3.22
N ILE A 656 -15.42 -15.03 4.50
CA ILE A 656 -16.23 -15.83 5.41
C ILE A 656 -17.29 -14.98 6.12
N GLY A 657 -18.40 -15.63 6.44
CA GLY A 657 -19.46 -15.10 7.29
C GLY A 657 -20.19 -16.23 8.01
N ILE A 658 -20.92 -15.92 9.06
CA ILE A 658 -21.75 -16.89 9.78
C ILE A 658 -23.21 -16.46 9.71
N SER A 659 -24.06 -17.39 9.29
CA SER A 659 -25.51 -17.27 9.41
C SER A 659 -25.96 -17.77 10.78
N ASP A 660 -26.82 -17.01 11.46
CA ASP A 660 -27.31 -17.32 12.81
C ASP A 660 -28.82 -17.64 12.89
N ASP A 661 -29.53 -17.56 11.77
CA ASP A 661 -30.98 -17.72 11.67
C ASP A 661 -31.41 -18.94 10.81
N GLY A 662 -30.43 -19.72 10.34
CA GLY A 662 -30.63 -20.85 9.43
C GLY A 662 -30.94 -20.45 7.98
N ASN A 663 -30.94 -19.15 7.63
CA ASN A 663 -30.97 -18.67 6.25
C ASN A 663 -29.56 -18.50 5.71
N ASN A 664 -29.01 -19.60 5.23
CA ASN A 664 -27.61 -19.69 4.77
C ASN A 664 -27.28 -18.90 3.48
N ASN A 665 -28.16 -18.02 3.01
CA ASN A 665 -27.91 -17.16 1.84
C ASN A 665 -27.44 -15.74 2.23
N SER A 666 -27.53 -15.38 3.51
CA SER A 666 -26.94 -14.18 4.09
C SER A 666 -26.07 -14.58 5.28
N SER A 667 -25.14 -13.71 5.65
CA SER A 667 -24.38 -13.86 6.89
C SER A 667 -24.61 -12.63 7.75
N GLU A 668 -25.10 -12.84 8.95
CA GLU A 668 -25.38 -11.78 9.92
C GLU A 668 -24.12 -11.43 10.72
N LEU A 669 -23.21 -12.40 10.90
CA LEU A 669 -21.90 -12.22 11.51
C LEU A 669 -20.81 -12.18 10.43
N LEU A 670 -20.08 -11.07 10.38
CA LEU A 670 -19.09 -10.76 9.35
C LEU A 670 -17.67 -10.80 9.91
N MET A 671 -16.67 -10.91 9.04
CA MET A 671 -15.26 -10.68 9.39
C MET A 671 -15.10 -9.39 10.20
N GLY A 672 -14.28 -9.42 11.26
CA GLY A 672 -14.11 -8.30 12.17
C GLY A 672 -15.04 -8.32 13.40
N SER A 673 -16.23 -8.88 13.25
CA SER A 673 -17.25 -8.90 14.31
C SER A 673 -16.95 -9.92 15.41
N ASP A 674 -17.54 -9.72 16.58
CA ASP A 674 -17.65 -10.73 17.63
C ASP A 674 -19.10 -11.00 18.00
N SER A 675 -19.39 -12.22 18.45
CA SER A 675 -20.71 -12.59 18.98
C SER A 675 -20.63 -13.68 20.04
N GLU A 676 -21.67 -13.78 20.86
CA GLU A 676 -21.89 -14.93 21.73
C GLU A 676 -22.81 -15.92 21.01
N VAL A 677 -22.40 -17.18 20.95
CA VAL A 677 -23.15 -18.25 20.29
C VAL A 677 -23.71 -19.17 21.36
N ASP A 678 -25.03 -19.35 21.37
CA ASP A 678 -25.67 -20.31 22.25
C ASP A 678 -25.43 -21.72 21.74
N ILE A 679 -24.72 -22.53 22.52
CA ILE A 679 -24.39 -23.91 22.18
C ILE A 679 -25.64 -24.77 21.98
N ALA A 680 -26.77 -24.39 22.59
CA ALA A 680 -28.05 -25.10 22.41
C ALA A 680 -28.60 -24.97 20.98
N PHE A 681 -28.21 -23.92 20.25
CA PHE A 681 -28.64 -23.66 18.88
C PHE A 681 -27.49 -23.77 17.87
N LEU A 682 -26.33 -24.32 18.25
CA LEU A 682 -25.14 -24.39 17.38
C LEU A 682 -25.42 -25.07 16.02
N GLY A 683 -26.39 -26.00 15.99
CA GLY A 683 -26.85 -26.66 14.76
C GLY A 683 -27.58 -25.75 13.76
N ASP A 684 -28.04 -24.57 14.19
CA ASP A 684 -28.68 -23.56 13.35
C ASP A 684 -27.66 -22.58 12.73
N TYR A 685 -26.39 -22.63 13.16
CA TYR A 685 -25.33 -21.76 12.65
C TYR A 685 -24.57 -22.40 11.49
N PHE A 686 -24.35 -21.62 10.43
CA PHE A 686 -23.60 -22.04 9.25
C PHE A 686 -22.48 -21.07 8.92
N LEU A 687 -21.27 -21.60 8.78
CA LEU A 687 -20.14 -20.89 8.21
C LEU A 687 -20.28 -20.89 6.68
N ASN A 688 -20.45 -19.70 6.12
CA ASN A 688 -20.47 -19.44 4.69
C ASN A 688 -19.08 -18.99 4.27
N ALA A 689 -18.45 -19.72 3.35
CA ALA A 689 -17.19 -19.35 2.72
C ALA A 689 -17.42 -19.09 1.23
N ASP A 690 -17.26 -17.84 0.83
CA ASP A 690 -17.33 -17.41 -0.57
C ASP A 690 -15.93 -17.25 -1.13
N PHE A 691 -15.63 -17.91 -2.25
CA PHE A 691 -14.32 -17.75 -2.88
C PHE A 691 -14.40 -17.74 -4.40
N VAL A 692 -13.42 -17.06 -5.00
CA VAL A 692 -13.34 -16.86 -6.46
C VAL A 692 -11.89 -16.77 -6.93
N THR A 693 -11.61 -17.37 -8.08
CA THR A 693 -10.35 -17.25 -8.84
C THR A 693 -10.65 -17.23 -10.34
N SER A 694 -9.66 -16.86 -11.16
CA SER A 694 -9.72 -16.80 -12.62
C SER A 694 -8.58 -17.60 -13.25
N GLN A 695 -8.57 -17.75 -14.58
CA GLN A 695 -7.45 -18.40 -15.27
C GLN A 695 -6.12 -17.66 -15.09
N GLU A 696 -6.16 -16.33 -14.90
CA GLU A 696 -5.00 -15.50 -14.61
C GLU A 696 -4.30 -15.95 -13.32
N PHE A 697 -5.07 -16.20 -12.26
CA PHE A 697 -4.57 -16.54 -10.92
C PHE A 697 -4.53 -18.05 -10.62
N GLY A 698 -4.94 -18.88 -11.57
CA GLY A 698 -4.80 -20.33 -11.50
C GLY A 698 -5.91 -21.05 -10.71
N GLU A 699 -5.76 -22.37 -10.63
CA GLU A 699 -6.74 -23.26 -10.02
C GLU A 699 -6.60 -23.28 -8.49
N VAL A 700 -7.69 -23.57 -7.78
CA VAL A 700 -7.66 -23.71 -6.32
C VAL A 700 -6.79 -24.89 -5.93
N ASP A 701 -5.73 -24.61 -5.18
CA ASP A 701 -4.79 -25.62 -4.65
C ASP A 701 -5.23 -26.04 -3.25
N THR A 702 -5.36 -25.07 -2.32
CA THR A 702 -5.75 -25.35 -0.94
C THR A 702 -6.70 -24.29 -0.39
N ILE A 703 -7.69 -24.74 0.40
CA ILE A 703 -8.49 -23.88 1.28
C ILE A 703 -8.37 -24.44 2.70
N VAL A 704 -8.06 -23.57 3.67
CA VAL A 704 -7.89 -23.93 5.08
C VAL A 704 -8.76 -23.02 5.93
N LEU A 705 -9.60 -23.62 6.77
CA LEU A 705 -10.27 -22.94 7.87
C LEU A 705 -9.44 -23.09 9.13
N ILE A 706 -9.34 -22.03 9.91
CA ILE A 706 -8.46 -21.96 11.06
C ILE A 706 -9.27 -21.48 12.25
N VAL A 707 -9.23 -22.26 13.33
CA VAL A 707 -9.86 -21.93 14.62
C VAL A 707 -8.77 -21.58 15.61
N GLY A 708 -8.70 -20.32 16.01
CA GLY A 708 -7.77 -19.83 17.02
C GLY A 708 -8.37 -19.82 18.42
N THR A 709 -7.61 -20.32 19.37
CA THR A 709 -7.93 -20.32 20.82
C THR A 709 -6.86 -19.55 21.58
N GLN A 710 -7.07 -19.32 22.88
CA GLN A 710 -6.06 -18.74 23.77
C GLN A 710 -4.73 -19.53 23.83
N SER A 711 -4.74 -20.79 23.38
CA SER A 711 -3.60 -21.72 23.48
C SER A 711 -2.93 -22.03 22.13
N GLY A 712 -3.48 -21.53 21.02
CA GLY A 712 -2.99 -21.80 19.68
C GLY A 712 -4.09 -22.00 18.65
N GLU A 713 -3.69 -22.34 17.42
CA GLU A 713 -4.57 -22.50 16.26
C GLU A 713 -4.72 -23.96 15.83
N PHE A 714 -5.93 -24.30 15.37
CA PHE A 714 -6.29 -25.58 14.79
C PHE A 714 -6.77 -25.38 13.35
N THR A 715 -6.52 -26.36 12.48
CA THR A 715 -6.79 -26.21 11.04
C THR A 715 -7.70 -27.30 10.50
N LEU A 716 -8.65 -26.92 9.65
CA LEU A 716 -9.49 -27.81 8.85
C LEU A 716 -9.27 -27.54 7.37
N GLY A 717 -8.72 -28.53 6.65
CA GLY A 717 -8.65 -28.48 5.19
C GLY A 717 -10.03 -28.68 4.56
N VAL A 718 -10.38 -27.83 3.60
CA VAL A 718 -11.60 -27.97 2.79
C VAL A 718 -11.25 -28.72 1.50
N ASP A 719 -12.10 -29.66 1.08
CA ASP A 719 -11.89 -30.43 -0.15
C ASP A 719 -11.94 -29.53 -1.39
N THR A 720 -10.82 -29.44 -2.11
CA THR A 720 -10.61 -28.60 -3.30
C THR A 720 -10.66 -29.39 -4.62
N SER A 721 -10.86 -30.72 -4.58
CA SER A 721 -10.58 -31.64 -5.69
C SER A 721 -11.39 -31.47 -6.99
N TRP A 722 -12.31 -30.51 -7.04
CA TRP A 722 -13.23 -30.29 -8.16
C TRP A 722 -13.39 -28.83 -8.60
N TYR A 723 -12.59 -27.91 -8.04
CA TYR A 723 -12.72 -26.47 -8.30
C TYR A 723 -11.62 -25.93 -9.17
N GLN A 724 -11.98 -25.25 -10.26
CA GLN A 724 -11.02 -24.72 -11.23
C GLN A 724 -11.10 -23.19 -11.38
N SER A 725 -12.30 -22.61 -11.51
CA SER A 725 -12.48 -21.15 -11.59
C SER A 725 -13.92 -20.71 -11.29
N GLY A 726 -14.13 -19.41 -11.07
CA GLY A 726 -15.45 -18.81 -10.83
C GLY A 726 -15.83 -18.69 -9.35
N VAL A 727 -17.00 -18.11 -9.09
CA VAL A 727 -17.51 -17.87 -7.74
C VAL A 727 -18.11 -19.16 -7.16
N VAL A 728 -17.70 -19.49 -5.95
CA VAL A 728 -18.20 -20.63 -5.18
C VAL A 728 -18.67 -20.16 -3.81
N ASN A 729 -19.89 -20.55 -3.44
CA ASN A 729 -20.37 -20.48 -2.07
C ASN A 729 -20.29 -21.88 -1.45
N LYS A 730 -19.58 -22.00 -0.32
CA LYS A 730 -19.48 -23.23 0.46
C LYS A 730 -20.08 -23.00 1.83
N GLN A 731 -21.10 -23.77 2.15
CA GLN A 731 -21.76 -23.76 3.47
C GLN A 731 -21.28 -24.97 4.28
N ILE A 732 -20.89 -24.72 5.52
CA ILE A 732 -20.43 -25.73 6.46
C ILE A 732 -21.16 -25.49 7.78
N SER A 733 -21.72 -26.53 8.39
CA SER A 733 -22.25 -26.40 9.76
C SER A 733 -21.14 -25.90 10.69
N LEU A 734 -21.44 -24.89 11.49
CA LEU A 734 -20.44 -24.33 12.42
C LEU A 734 -19.98 -25.38 13.44
N GLU A 735 -20.90 -26.22 13.92
CA GLU A 735 -20.59 -27.37 14.77
C GLU A 735 -19.61 -28.33 14.07
N ASP A 736 -19.89 -28.75 12.83
CA ASP A 736 -19.03 -29.65 12.08
C ASP A 736 -17.65 -29.04 11.82
N ALA A 737 -17.58 -27.75 11.48
CA ALA A 737 -16.33 -27.06 11.21
C ALA A 737 -15.41 -27.05 12.44
N ILE A 738 -15.95 -26.68 13.60
CA ILE A 738 -15.18 -26.58 14.85
C ILE A 738 -14.80 -27.97 15.35
N THR A 739 -15.75 -28.89 15.39
CA THR A 739 -15.50 -30.25 15.89
C THR A 739 -14.57 -31.04 14.99
N SER A 740 -14.53 -30.75 13.68
CA SER A 740 -13.54 -31.33 12.76
C SER A 740 -12.15 -30.71 12.90
N ALA A 741 -12.05 -29.42 13.25
CA ALA A 741 -10.78 -28.74 13.46
C ALA A 741 -10.12 -29.13 14.80
N MET A 742 -10.91 -29.18 15.89
CA MET A 742 -10.40 -29.31 17.27
C MET A 742 -10.79 -30.64 17.94
N GLY A 743 -11.87 -31.29 17.50
CA GLY A 743 -12.48 -32.43 18.20
C GLY A 743 -13.53 -31.99 19.24
N LEU A 744 -14.56 -32.83 19.42
CA LEU A 744 -15.72 -32.55 20.29
C LEU A 744 -15.37 -32.22 21.75
N ALA A 745 -14.29 -32.78 22.29
CA ALA A 745 -13.89 -32.57 23.68
C ALA A 745 -13.07 -31.29 23.91
N GLU A 746 -12.70 -30.59 22.84
CA GLU A 746 -11.79 -29.43 22.88
C GLU A 746 -12.50 -28.11 22.58
N VAL A 747 -13.81 -28.11 22.31
CA VAL A 747 -14.60 -26.88 22.11
C VAL A 747 -14.65 -26.09 23.42
N PRO A 748 -14.03 -24.89 23.51
CA PRO A 748 -13.99 -24.13 24.75
C PRO A 748 -15.38 -23.56 25.08
N GLN A 749 -15.83 -23.75 26.32
CA GLN A 749 -17.06 -23.12 26.84
C GLN A 749 -16.69 -21.87 27.63
N ASP A 750 -17.48 -20.80 27.48
CA ASP A 750 -17.29 -19.49 28.10
C ASP A 750 -15.95 -18.82 27.75
N GLU A 751 -15.26 -19.29 26.71
CA GLU A 751 -14.02 -18.71 26.21
C GLU A 751 -14.22 -18.18 24.79
N TYR A 752 -13.55 -17.08 24.45
CA TYR A 752 -13.53 -16.59 23.08
C TYR A 752 -12.59 -17.45 22.23
N ILE A 753 -13.03 -17.73 21.01
CA ILE A 753 -12.23 -18.22 19.89
C ILE A 753 -12.30 -17.24 18.72
N TYR A 754 -11.49 -17.44 17.69
CA TYR A 754 -11.71 -16.83 16.38
C TYR A 754 -11.69 -17.86 15.26
N ILE A 755 -12.36 -17.56 14.15
CA ILE A 755 -12.34 -18.34 12.92
C ILE A 755 -11.81 -17.44 11.79
N ARG A 756 -10.84 -17.93 11.02
CA ARG A 756 -10.32 -17.28 9.80
C ARG A 756 -10.12 -18.31 8.70
N ALA A 757 -9.98 -17.86 7.46
CA ALA A 757 -9.79 -18.72 6.31
C ALA A 757 -8.60 -18.27 5.45
N GLU A 758 -7.99 -19.25 4.79
CA GLU A 758 -6.92 -19.04 3.83
C GLU A 758 -7.23 -19.79 2.53
N LEU A 759 -6.95 -19.15 1.41
CA LEU A 759 -7.02 -19.70 0.07
C LEU A 759 -5.65 -19.59 -0.58
N ARG A 760 -5.21 -20.65 -1.26
CA ARG A 760 -4.08 -20.63 -2.18
C ARG A 760 -4.49 -21.21 -3.52
N THR A 761 -4.07 -20.57 -4.60
CA THR A 761 -4.21 -21.06 -5.96
C THR A 761 -2.84 -21.34 -6.58
N PHE A 762 -2.80 -22.21 -7.59
CA PHE A 762 -1.60 -22.57 -8.32
C PHE A 762 -1.79 -22.34 -9.82
N LYS A 763 -0.83 -21.64 -10.43
CA LYS A 763 -0.77 -21.38 -11.86
C LYS A 763 0.48 -22.04 -12.45
N ASP A 764 0.28 -23.02 -13.33
CA ASP A 764 1.35 -23.57 -14.17
C ASP A 764 1.63 -22.63 -15.35
N LEU A 765 2.87 -22.18 -15.47
CA LEU A 765 3.39 -21.29 -16.51
C LEU A 765 4.53 -21.94 -17.30
N SER A 766 4.76 -23.25 -17.14
CA SER A 766 5.89 -23.95 -17.75
C SER A 766 5.93 -23.85 -19.27
N SER A 767 4.78 -23.75 -19.93
CA SER A 767 4.66 -23.58 -21.39
C SER A 767 4.96 -22.15 -21.87
N VAL A 768 4.94 -21.16 -20.98
CA VAL A 768 5.10 -19.73 -21.26
C VAL A 768 6.16 -19.07 -20.36
N ALA A 769 7.07 -19.85 -19.80
CA ALA A 769 8.01 -19.40 -18.77
C ALA A 769 8.94 -18.26 -19.23
N GLY A 770 9.24 -18.15 -20.52
CA GLY A 770 10.03 -17.02 -21.04
C GLY A 770 9.28 -15.68 -20.99
N VAL A 771 7.95 -15.71 -21.14
CA VAL A 771 7.08 -14.53 -21.09
C VAL A 771 6.82 -14.09 -19.65
N HIS A 772 6.60 -15.05 -18.75
CA HIS A 772 6.34 -14.74 -17.33
C HIS A 772 7.59 -14.67 -16.46
N LYS A 773 8.78 -15.02 -17.01
CA LYS A 773 10.06 -15.15 -16.30
C LYS A 773 10.05 -16.15 -15.12
N THR A 774 8.98 -16.95 -14.99
CA THR A 774 8.82 -18.04 -14.05
C THR A 774 8.03 -19.19 -14.68
N SER A 775 8.24 -20.42 -14.21
CA SER A 775 7.49 -21.60 -14.66
C SER A 775 6.23 -21.88 -13.85
N TYR A 776 6.01 -21.18 -12.74
CA TYR A 776 4.80 -21.28 -11.92
C TYR A 776 4.59 -20.04 -11.05
N GLN A 777 3.36 -19.88 -10.56
CA GLN A 777 3.02 -18.89 -9.54
C GLN A 777 2.03 -19.46 -8.52
N TYR A 778 2.15 -19.02 -7.28
CA TYR A 778 1.14 -19.19 -6.25
C TYR A 778 0.49 -17.84 -5.96
N HIS A 779 -0.82 -17.84 -5.80
CA HIS A 779 -1.57 -16.68 -5.30
C HIS A 779 -2.35 -17.08 -4.06
N HIS A 780 -2.66 -16.11 -3.22
CA HIS A 780 -3.17 -16.29 -1.88
C HIS A 780 -4.28 -15.30 -1.56
N SER A 781 -5.14 -15.69 -0.62
CA SER A 781 -6.06 -14.78 0.06
C SER A 781 -6.26 -15.20 1.51
N PHE A 782 -6.34 -14.21 2.40
CA PHE A 782 -6.41 -14.41 3.85
C PHE A 782 -7.51 -13.55 4.45
N THR A 783 -8.44 -14.14 5.20
CA THR A 783 -9.51 -13.36 5.84
C THR A 783 -9.05 -12.74 7.15
N ASN A 784 -9.61 -11.59 7.51
CA ASN A 784 -9.68 -11.22 8.92
C ASN A 784 -10.55 -12.22 9.72
N PRO A 785 -10.35 -12.33 11.05
CA PRO A 785 -11.10 -13.29 11.85
C PRO A 785 -12.55 -12.89 12.12
N ILE A 786 -13.39 -13.87 12.47
CA ILE A 786 -14.68 -13.71 13.16
C ILE A 786 -14.50 -14.27 14.57
N TRP A 787 -14.87 -13.52 15.61
CA TRP A 787 -14.71 -13.93 16.99
C TRP A 787 -16.00 -14.48 17.58
N LEU A 788 -15.93 -15.59 18.31
CA LEU A 788 -17.10 -16.24 18.90
C LEU A 788 -16.82 -16.64 20.34
N LYS A 789 -17.82 -16.50 21.21
CA LYS A 789 -17.81 -17.09 22.55
C LYS A 789 -18.96 -18.09 22.65
N PHE A 790 -18.65 -19.36 22.81
CA PHE A 790 -19.70 -20.36 23.03
C PHE A 790 -20.14 -20.32 24.48
N LYS A 791 -21.43 -20.10 24.70
CA LYS A 791 -22.03 -20.18 26.02
C LYS A 791 -23.19 -21.15 26.00
N GLU A 792 -23.40 -21.83 27.11
CA GLU A 792 -24.72 -22.37 27.40
C GLU A 792 -25.55 -21.18 27.87
N VAL A 793 -26.29 -20.58 26.96
CA VAL A 793 -27.25 -19.55 27.37
C VAL A 793 -28.38 -20.33 28.02
N THR A 794 -28.31 -20.50 29.34
CA THR A 794 -29.55 -20.65 30.10
C THR A 794 -30.32 -19.40 29.78
N ALA A 795 -31.29 -19.51 28.87
CA ALA A 795 -32.16 -18.40 28.56
C ALA A 795 -32.57 -17.79 29.90
N GLU A 796 -32.27 -16.51 30.12
CA GLU A 796 -33.20 -15.69 30.88
C GLU A 796 -34.46 -15.70 30.03
N VAL A 797 -35.21 -16.79 30.12
CA VAL A 797 -36.57 -16.83 29.64
C VAL A 797 -37.22 -15.83 30.56
N ASP A 798 -37.58 -14.65 30.05
CA ASP A 798 -38.72 -13.95 30.62
C ASP A 798 -39.85 -14.98 30.59
N PHE A 799 -40.11 -15.65 31.73
CA PHE A 799 -40.95 -16.84 31.76
C PHE A 799 -42.41 -16.52 31.39
N LEU A 800 -42.74 -15.22 31.37
CA LEU A 800 -43.91 -14.61 30.79
C LEU A 800 -43.54 -13.49 29.78
N THR A 801 -43.86 -13.68 28.50
CA THR A 801 -43.77 -12.61 27.48
C THR A 801 -45.15 -12.12 27.04
N LEU A 802 -45.24 -10.84 26.67
CA LEU A 802 -46.45 -10.19 26.18
C LEU A 802 -46.09 -9.31 24.97
N GLN A 803 -46.82 -9.47 23.86
CA GLN A 803 -46.70 -8.63 22.68
C GLN A 803 -48.08 -8.25 22.14
N GLY A 804 -48.30 -6.97 21.87
CA GLY A 804 -49.55 -6.40 21.37
C GLY A 804 -49.38 -5.82 19.97
N LEU A 805 -50.09 -6.40 19.00
CA LEU A 805 -50.06 -5.97 17.60
C LEU A 805 -51.47 -5.83 17.00
N PRO A 806 -51.70 -4.83 16.13
CA PRO A 806 -50.79 -3.74 15.81
C PRO A 806 -50.62 -2.76 16.98
N ASN A 807 -49.56 -1.96 16.97
CA ASN A 807 -49.35 -0.86 17.91
C ASN A 807 -48.75 0.34 17.15
N PRO A 808 -49.50 1.43 16.90
CA PRO A 808 -50.84 1.72 17.42
C PRO A 808 -51.94 0.80 16.87
N PHE A 809 -53.02 0.62 17.63
CA PHE A 809 -54.22 -0.12 17.22
C PHE A 809 -55.44 0.77 17.13
N ASP A 810 -56.35 0.41 16.23
CA ASP A 810 -57.68 1.00 16.11
C ASP A 810 -58.74 -0.05 16.51
N GLU A 811 -59.55 -0.61 15.60
CA GLU A 811 -60.70 -1.45 15.97
C GLU A 811 -60.34 -2.80 16.64
N GLN A 812 -59.13 -3.31 16.40
CA GLN A 812 -58.70 -4.65 16.83
C GLN A 812 -57.26 -4.64 17.33
N LEU A 813 -57.04 -5.34 18.45
CA LEU A 813 -55.73 -5.59 19.05
C LEU A 813 -55.54 -7.10 19.28
N SER A 814 -54.42 -7.65 18.83
CA SER A 814 -54.00 -9.01 19.15
C SER A 814 -52.93 -8.98 20.23
N LEU A 815 -53.18 -9.64 21.36
CA LEU A 815 -52.17 -9.85 22.40
C LEU A 815 -51.69 -11.29 22.33
N THR A 816 -50.41 -11.49 22.02
CA THR A 816 -49.74 -12.78 22.11
C THR A 816 -49.03 -12.88 23.45
N ILE A 817 -49.40 -13.90 24.22
CA ILE A 817 -48.80 -14.24 25.51
C ILE A 817 -48.09 -15.59 25.35
N LYS A 818 -46.89 -15.73 25.91
CA LYS A 818 -46.20 -17.03 26.00
C LYS A 818 -45.81 -17.30 27.45
N THR A 819 -45.97 -18.56 27.86
CA THR A 819 -45.59 -19.11 29.18
C THR A 819 -44.78 -20.39 28.99
N ASN A 820 -44.04 -20.81 30.02
CA ASN A 820 -43.25 -22.04 30.00
C ASN A 820 -44.03 -23.28 30.46
N GLU A 821 -45.12 -23.10 31.20
CA GLU A 821 -46.06 -24.14 31.58
C GLU A 821 -47.51 -23.70 31.36
N PRO A 822 -48.46 -24.64 31.24
CA PRO A 822 -49.87 -24.30 31.15
C PRO A 822 -50.41 -23.66 32.44
N GLU A 823 -50.73 -22.37 32.39
CA GLU A 823 -51.15 -21.60 33.57
C GLU A 823 -52.15 -20.48 33.25
N ASP A 824 -52.76 -19.91 34.29
CA ASP A 824 -53.67 -18.77 34.18
C ASP A 824 -52.91 -17.44 34.25
N VAL A 825 -53.03 -16.63 33.20
CA VAL A 825 -52.41 -15.29 33.09
C VAL A 825 -53.48 -14.20 33.22
N VAL A 826 -53.24 -13.26 34.14
CA VAL A 826 -54.09 -12.07 34.32
C VAL A 826 -53.55 -10.91 33.48
N ILE A 827 -54.34 -10.49 32.49
CA ILE A 827 -54.07 -9.36 31.61
C ILE A 827 -54.82 -8.14 32.11
N GLN A 828 -54.14 -7.02 32.28
CA GLN A 828 -54.70 -5.76 32.79
C GLN A 828 -54.22 -4.56 31.99
N PHE A 829 -55.15 -3.69 31.60
CA PHE A 829 -54.84 -2.42 30.95
C PHE A 829 -54.91 -1.30 31.99
N PHE A 830 -53.88 -0.47 32.01
CA PHE A 830 -53.77 0.73 32.83
C PHE A 830 -53.83 1.96 31.93
N ASP A 831 -54.64 2.95 32.31
CA ASP A 831 -54.54 4.28 31.71
C ASP A 831 -53.26 5.01 32.14
N GLU A 832 -52.98 6.17 31.56
CA GLU A 832 -51.77 6.97 31.88
C GLU A 832 -51.72 7.46 33.34
N LEU A 833 -52.84 7.38 34.07
CA LEU A 833 -52.93 7.71 35.50
C LEU A 833 -52.76 6.46 36.39
N GLY A 834 -52.44 5.29 35.80
CA GLY A 834 -52.21 4.04 36.52
C GLY A 834 -53.48 3.35 37.01
N ARG A 835 -54.66 3.70 36.48
CA ARG A 835 -55.94 3.07 36.84
C ARG A 835 -56.25 1.92 35.91
N ILE A 836 -56.70 0.78 36.46
CA ILE A 836 -57.11 -0.38 35.65
C ILE A 836 -58.40 -0.04 34.90
N VAL A 837 -58.37 -0.12 33.57
CA VAL A 837 -59.51 0.12 32.68
C VAL A 837 -60.07 -1.15 32.06
N TYR A 838 -59.28 -2.23 32.03
CA TYR A 838 -59.70 -3.56 31.57
C TYR A 838 -58.90 -4.64 32.30
N SER A 839 -59.52 -5.79 32.56
CA SER A 839 -58.87 -6.97 33.15
C SER A 839 -59.50 -8.25 32.63
N ARG A 840 -58.68 -9.23 32.26
CA ARG A 840 -59.13 -10.55 31.81
C ARG A 840 -58.14 -11.62 32.25
N GLU A 841 -58.65 -12.78 32.62
CA GLU A 841 -57.84 -13.97 32.89
C GLU A 841 -57.88 -14.89 31.66
N VAL A 842 -56.73 -15.42 31.28
CA VAL A 842 -56.55 -16.27 30.10
C VAL A 842 -55.69 -17.46 30.49
N TYR A 843 -56.21 -18.66 30.30
CA TYR A 843 -55.40 -19.87 30.42
C TYR A 843 -54.51 -20.00 29.18
N VAL A 844 -53.20 -20.03 29.37
CA VAL A 844 -52.19 -20.06 28.30
C VAL A 844 -51.54 -21.45 28.24
N TYR A 845 -51.74 -22.19 27.15
CA TYR A 845 -51.04 -23.46 26.91
C TYR A 845 -49.77 -23.21 26.09
N TYR A 846 -48.69 -22.79 26.76
CA TYR A 846 -47.39 -22.34 26.21
C TYR A 846 -47.44 -21.07 25.35
N LYS A 847 -48.47 -20.89 24.52
CA LYS A 847 -48.70 -19.69 23.72
C LYS A 847 -50.18 -19.52 23.45
N GLU A 848 -50.69 -18.32 23.70
CA GLU A 848 -52.05 -17.95 23.32
C GLU A 848 -52.06 -16.56 22.68
N THR A 849 -52.92 -16.39 21.68
CA THR A 849 -53.18 -15.09 21.08
C THR A 849 -54.65 -14.75 21.31
N ILE A 850 -54.91 -13.71 22.11
CA ILE A 850 -56.24 -13.18 22.26
C ILE A 850 -56.45 -11.98 21.34
N VAL A 851 -57.60 -11.97 20.67
CA VAL A 851 -58.04 -10.83 19.87
C VAL A 851 -59.06 -10.05 20.69
N LEU A 852 -58.82 -8.76 20.86
CA LEU A 852 -59.71 -7.82 21.52
C LEU A 852 -60.27 -6.85 20.48
N THR A 853 -61.57 -6.91 20.27
CA THR A 853 -62.30 -5.95 19.42
C THR A 853 -62.78 -4.74 20.22
N GLU A 854 -63.17 -3.66 19.54
CA GLU A 854 -63.71 -2.45 20.19
C GLU A 854 -64.87 -2.74 21.17
N ASN A 855 -65.71 -3.73 20.88
CA ASN A 855 -66.80 -4.13 21.76
C ASN A 855 -66.31 -4.83 23.05
N GLU A 856 -65.16 -5.51 22.98
CA GLU A 856 -64.57 -6.27 24.09
C GLU A 856 -63.62 -5.42 24.93
N LEU A 857 -63.05 -4.36 24.34
CA LEU A 857 -62.13 -3.42 24.99
C LEU A 857 -62.57 -1.95 24.72
N PRO A 858 -63.65 -1.47 25.36
CA PRO A 858 -64.23 -0.16 25.10
C PRO A 858 -63.44 0.95 25.81
N ILE A 859 -62.20 1.18 25.36
CA ILE A 859 -61.30 2.21 25.91
C ILE A 859 -61.13 3.37 24.92
N ALA A 860 -60.92 4.58 25.42
CA ALA A 860 -60.79 5.79 24.60
C ALA A 860 -59.42 5.85 23.88
N PRO A 861 -59.26 6.66 22.81
CA PRO A 861 -57.93 6.91 22.23
C PRO A 861 -56.98 7.55 23.25
N SER A 862 -55.89 6.86 23.58
CA SER A 862 -54.89 7.25 24.59
C SER A 862 -53.69 6.28 24.55
N GLY A 863 -52.62 6.60 25.28
CA GLY A 863 -51.63 5.62 25.70
C GLY A 863 -52.16 4.73 26.83
N TYR A 864 -51.83 3.43 26.77
CA TYR A 864 -52.16 2.42 27.78
C TYR A 864 -50.93 1.57 28.09
N PHE A 865 -50.86 1.08 29.33
CA PHE A 865 -49.91 0.03 29.70
C PHE A 865 -50.68 -1.27 29.90
N VAL A 866 -50.31 -2.31 29.16
CA VAL A 866 -50.87 -3.65 29.32
C VAL A 866 -49.91 -4.47 30.14
N ARG A 867 -50.41 -5.08 31.20
CA ARG A 867 -49.67 -5.96 32.08
C ARG A 867 -50.21 -7.37 31.94
N ALA A 868 -49.34 -8.33 31.68
CA ALA A 868 -49.64 -9.74 31.90
C ALA A 868 -48.98 -10.17 33.21
N LYS A 869 -49.69 -10.96 34.00
CA LYS A 869 -49.23 -11.40 35.32
C LYS A 869 -49.61 -12.86 35.61
N THR A 870 -48.66 -13.63 36.10
CA THR A 870 -48.84 -14.98 36.65
C THR A 870 -48.73 -14.96 38.19
N SER A 871 -48.64 -16.11 38.85
CA SER A 871 -48.34 -16.18 40.30
C SER A 871 -47.00 -15.55 40.64
N ASP A 872 -46.02 -15.71 39.76
CA ASP A 872 -44.61 -15.45 40.05
C ASP A 872 -44.03 -14.29 39.22
N GLU A 873 -44.66 -13.93 38.09
CA GLU A 873 -44.08 -12.99 37.13
C GLU A 873 -45.04 -11.92 36.63
N THR A 874 -44.46 -10.86 36.07
CA THR A 874 -45.20 -9.71 35.55
C THR A 874 -44.42 -9.03 34.44
N VAL A 875 -45.02 -8.95 33.25
CA VAL A 875 -44.50 -8.20 32.10
C VAL A 875 -45.44 -7.06 31.75
N VAL A 876 -44.89 -5.95 31.26
CA VAL A 876 -45.65 -4.75 30.88
C VAL A 876 -45.25 -4.28 29.50
N GLU A 877 -46.23 -3.97 28.66
CA GLU A 877 -46.06 -3.42 27.32
C GLU A 877 -46.87 -2.12 27.18
N ARG A 878 -46.32 -1.13 26.46
CA ARG A 878 -47.03 0.12 26.18
C ARG A 878 -47.75 0.04 24.84
N LEU A 879 -49.06 0.25 24.83
CA LEU A 879 -49.90 0.28 23.63
C LEU A 879 -50.52 1.66 23.40
N ILE A 880 -50.76 2.00 22.15
CA ILE A 880 -51.39 3.26 21.75
C ILE A 880 -52.70 2.94 21.00
N LYS A 881 -53.84 3.35 21.57
CA LYS A 881 -55.14 3.32 20.87
C LYS A 881 -55.32 4.61 20.10
N VAL A 882 -55.57 4.52 18.80
CA VAL A 882 -55.92 5.65 17.93
C VAL A 882 -57.39 5.56 17.52
N ASN A 883 -57.99 6.69 17.16
CA ASN A 883 -59.26 6.73 16.41
C ASN A 883 -58.92 7.18 15.00
N TYR A 884 -59.29 6.41 13.98
CA TYR A 884 -59.37 6.95 12.62
C TYR A 884 -60.75 7.53 12.31
#